data_AF-A0A4S8KEZ4-F1
#
_entry.id   AF-A0A4S8KEZ4-F1
#
_cell.length_a   1.000
_cell.length_b   1.000
_cell.length_c   1.000
_cell.angle_alpha   90.00
_cell.angle_beta   90.00
_cell.angle_gamma   90.00
#
_symmetry.space_group_name_H-M   'P 1'
#
loop_
_entity.id
_entity.type
_entity.pdbx_description
1 polymer ?
#
loop_
_entity_poly.entity_id
_entity_poly.type
_entity_poly.pdbx_seq_one_letter_code
_entity_poly.pdbx_strand_id
1 'polypeptide(L)'
;MEQACSAKTRGFGDRTTSDVTVCLRNRDGRPEWFHCHSTILRRESKYFADRLPENHPASPSRDTGNCIEVHCTGNEYDNYVKLLKLLYLSEESVLDSWDSVKSAIGVLRASVSLQCTSIIQSCILYLEAVPWEEDEEDEIIKVASSLGLEAQPLLARIKPVSTNDTKNVFLSAVRFAMSITSSVPPFTDELKTSAQEQVEYMLLEDEDAPLVAVDEDVKSEVSTGLARMFTTLETALNMLASDVDQSLEAGEHQLLQSLSDLEWMCNIIPKMEMMKEFVSGWAHVSDHILAVIQDEKYSSSLWSVKAKSIEVTGKALDAIGYGTVVLPAPFRVHFLRTWLPYIRKMKPLLDLKSMEDELFPYKMDGDLCQNVEGAITSLVLALPSNDQAEIFTDWMKKTEQLSYPDLSEAFEVWCYRTKAAKRRLMASLNEAGNPTRRYLFIPMAQGFPLIQTRIIDFFRIQRSSGLEKLECRKRKKRSGGLVVAKKKRKLLPFNPIEDPDRRLEQMASLATALTATGAVFSNELTYRPGMAPRSANRATYENGGMQVLSKEDVETLNLCKRMMERGEWPPLMVVYDPLEGFTVEADRFIRDLTIVTEYVGDVDFLKNREHDDGDSMMTLLSAANAARSLVICPDQRSNIARFINGINNHTREGKKKQNLKCVRFSVDGECRVLLVANRDISRGERLYYDYNGSEQEYPTEHFV
;
A
#
# COMPACT_ATOMS: atom_id res chain seq x y z
N MET A 1 11.28 85.70 -22.42
CA MET A 1 11.61 84.44 -23.11
C MET A 1 11.72 83.36 -22.05
N GLU A 2 10.62 82.62 -21.87
CA GLU A 2 10.54 81.45 -21.00
C GLU A 2 11.47 80.35 -21.54
N GLN A 3 12.30 79.78 -20.66
CA GLN A 3 13.01 78.54 -20.95
C GLN A 3 12.39 77.46 -20.08
N ALA A 4 11.23 76.95 -20.52
CA ALA A 4 10.59 75.78 -19.95
C ALA A 4 11.47 74.55 -20.25
N CYS A 5 12.31 74.15 -19.30
CA CYS A 5 13.04 72.89 -19.37
C CYS A 5 12.04 71.75 -19.09
N SER A 6 11.51 71.17 -20.16
CA SER A 6 10.71 69.93 -20.11
C SER A 6 11.54 68.84 -19.43
N ALA A 7 11.18 68.48 -18.20
CA ALA A 7 11.70 67.29 -17.55
C ALA A 7 11.19 66.06 -18.31
N LYS A 8 12.01 65.55 -19.24
CA LYS A 8 11.72 64.31 -19.96
C LYS A 8 11.53 63.18 -18.95
N THR A 9 10.36 62.54 -18.98
CA THR A 9 10.06 61.32 -18.23
C THR A 9 11.09 60.25 -18.62
N ARG A 10 11.88 59.79 -17.64
CA ARG A 10 12.94 58.79 -17.84
C ARG A 10 12.31 57.40 -17.98
N GLY A 11 12.09 56.96 -19.21
CA GLY A 11 11.56 55.62 -19.49
C GLY A 11 12.65 54.54 -19.55
N PHE A 12 12.31 53.31 -19.17
CA PHE A 12 13.19 52.15 -19.37
C PHE A 12 13.46 51.93 -20.87
N GLY A 13 14.74 51.78 -21.26
CA GLY A 13 15.14 51.57 -22.65
C GLY A 13 15.30 52.84 -23.50
N ASP A 14 15.12 54.04 -22.94
CA ASP A 14 15.33 55.29 -23.68
C ASP A 14 16.82 55.55 -23.95
N ARG A 15 17.24 55.31 -25.19
CA ARG A 15 18.63 55.50 -25.65
C ARG A 15 19.11 56.94 -25.59
N THR A 16 18.20 57.92 -25.59
CA THR A 16 18.55 59.34 -25.66
C THR A 16 18.87 59.95 -24.30
N THR A 17 18.35 59.35 -23.22
CA THR A 17 18.49 59.86 -21.84
C THR A 17 19.27 58.93 -20.91
N SER A 18 19.45 57.66 -21.30
CA SER A 18 20.21 56.67 -20.53
C SER A 18 21.71 56.95 -20.49
N ASP A 19 22.32 56.77 -19.32
CA ASP A 19 23.74 57.01 -19.03
C ASP A 19 24.53 55.73 -18.66
N VAL A 20 23.82 54.59 -18.52
CA VAL A 20 24.41 53.28 -18.23
C VAL A 20 23.73 52.19 -19.05
N THR A 21 24.47 51.13 -19.38
CA THR A 21 23.92 49.94 -20.02
C THR A 21 24.05 48.74 -19.11
N VAL A 22 22.96 47.99 -18.88
CA VAL A 22 22.98 46.72 -18.15
C VAL A 22 23.01 45.58 -19.17
N CYS A 23 23.97 44.68 -19.05
CA CYS A 23 24.08 43.49 -19.88
C CYS A 23 23.57 42.27 -19.12
N LEU A 24 22.59 41.58 -19.71
CA LEU A 24 22.07 40.30 -19.24
C LEU A 24 22.35 39.22 -20.28
N ARG A 25 22.53 37.97 -19.84
CA ARG A 25 22.63 36.83 -20.76
C ARG A 25 21.25 36.22 -20.95
N ASN A 26 20.80 36.15 -22.19
CA ASN A 26 19.52 35.57 -22.53
C ASN A 26 19.54 34.03 -22.42
N ARG A 27 18.41 33.38 -22.71
CA ARG A 27 18.25 31.92 -22.66
C ARG A 27 19.27 31.14 -23.51
N ASP A 28 19.77 31.73 -24.59
CA ASP A 28 20.77 31.16 -25.48
C ASP A 28 22.22 31.49 -25.07
N GLY A 29 22.41 32.12 -23.91
CA GLY A 29 23.72 32.57 -23.39
C GLY A 29 24.28 33.81 -24.10
N ARG A 30 23.49 34.44 -24.98
CA ARG A 30 23.89 35.64 -25.72
C ARG A 30 23.70 36.89 -24.87
N PRO A 31 24.67 37.83 -24.88
CA PRO A 31 24.51 39.09 -24.17
C PRO A 31 23.46 39.98 -24.87
N GLU A 32 22.55 40.53 -24.07
CA GLU A 32 21.59 41.56 -24.45
C GLU A 32 21.80 42.79 -23.57
N TRP A 33 21.66 43.97 -24.18
CA TRP A 33 22.01 45.26 -23.56
C TRP A 33 20.77 46.12 -23.35
N PHE A 34 20.57 46.58 -22.12
CA PHE A 34 19.44 47.39 -21.69
C PHE A 34 19.92 48.79 -21.31
N HIS A 35 19.39 49.81 -21.99
CA HIS A 35 19.69 51.21 -21.71
C HIS A 35 18.93 51.67 -20.46
N CYS A 36 19.68 52.04 -19.42
CA CYS A 36 19.15 52.36 -18.10
C CYS A 36 19.68 53.71 -17.56
N HIS A 37 19.10 54.17 -16.46
CA HIS A 37 19.51 55.39 -15.76
C HIS A 37 20.21 55.05 -14.45
N SER A 38 21.48 55.44 -14.31
CA SER A 38 22.29 55.17 -13.11
C SER A 38 21.64 55.69 -11.84
N THR A 39 20.96 56.84 -11.90
CA THR A 39 20.27 57.43 -10.75
C THR A 39 19.11 56.56 -10.24
N ILE A 40 18.39 55.88 -11.13
CA ILE A 40 17.27 55.00 -10.76
C ILE A 40 17.82 53.69 -10.21
N LEU A 41 18.77 53.08 -10.93
CA LEU A 41 19.38 51.82 -10.52
C LEU A 41 20.05 51.93 -9.14
N ARG A 42 20.81 53.00 -8.86
CA ARG A 42 21.44 53.20 -7.54
C ARG A 42 20.42 53.45 -6.42
N ARG A 43 19.29 54.09 -6.73
CA ARG A 43 18.25 54.38 -5.74
C ARG A 43 17.50 53.11 -5.34
N GLU A 44 17.14 52.28 -6.33
CA GLU A 44 16.29 51.11 -6.12
C GLU A 44 17.07 49.82 -5.79
N SER A 45 18.39 49.80 -5.99
CA SER A 45 19.22 48.59 -5.83
C SER A 45 20.59 48.91 -5.25
N LYS A 46 20.90 48.28 -4.12
CA LYS A 46 22.20 48.41 -3.47
C LYS A 46 23.33 47.79 -4.30
N TYR A 47 23.05 46.69 -5.01
CA TYR A 47 24.01 46.07 -5.94
C TYR A 47 24.51 47.07 -7.00
N PHE A 48 23.62 47.88 -7.58
CA PHE A 48 24.02 48.89 -8.56
C PHE A 48 24.64 50.12 -7.89
N ALA A 49 24.19 50.51 -6.69
CA ALA A 49 24.82 51.57 -5.89
C ALA A 49 26.31 51.30 -5.63
N ASP A 50 26.66 50.06 -5.29
CA ASP A 50 28.04 49.66 -4.98
C ASP A 50 28.95 49.58 -6.22
N ARG A 51 28.37 49.47 -7.42
CA ARG A 51 29.12 49.25 -8.69
C ARG A 51 29.16 50.47 -9.61
N LEU A 52 28.35 51.50 -9.36
CA LEU A 52 28.29 52.71 -10.18
C LEU A 52 28.90 53.91 -9.46
N PRO A 53 29.85 54.64 -10.09
CA PRO A 53 30.46 55.82 -9.47
C PRO A 53 29.47 56.97 -9.31
N GLU A 54 29.60 57.76 -8.23
CA GLU A 54 28.66 58.84 -7.90
C GLU A 54 28.73 60.06 -8.83
N ASN A 55 29.87 60.27 -9.51
CA ASN A 55 30.16 61.48 -10.28
C ASN A 55 30.64 61.14 -11.70
N HIS A 56 29.82 61.38 -12.71
CA HIS A 56 30.29 61.52 -14.09
C HIS A 56 30.42 63.00 -14.46
N PRO A 57 31.59 63.48 -14.92
CA PRO A 57 31.71 64.79 -15.55
C PRO A 57 30.87 64.83 -16.84
N ALA A 58 30.33 66.01 -17.15
CA ALA A 58 29.39 66.27 -18.24
C ALA A 58 29.99 66.21 -19.66
N SER A 59 30.88 65.25 -19.98
CA SER A 59 31.38 65.04 -21.34
C SER A 59 31.73 63.57 -21.63
N PRO A 60 31.24 62.98 -22.75
CA PRO A 60 31.46 61.57 -23.06
C PRO A 60 32.77 61.38 -23.84
N SER A 61 33.78 60.79 -23.20
CA SER A 61 34.84 60.09 -23.94
C SER A 61 34.29 58.72 -24.38
N ARG A 62 34.20 58.52 -25.70
CA ARG A 62 33.41 57.47 -26.38
C ARG A 62 33.87 56.01 -26.24
N ASP A 63 34.95 55.69 -25.51
CA ASP A 63 35.62 54.39 -25.69
C ASP A 63 35.70 53.45 -24.48
N THR A 64 35.03 53.74 -23.36
CA THR A 64 34.70 52.73 -22.34
C THR A 64 33.32 53.01 -21.77
N GLY A 65 32.28 52.50 -22.44
CA GLY A 65 30.90 52.63 -21.98
C GLY A 65 30.71 51.96 -20.62
N ASN A 66 30.04 52.63 -19.70
CA ASN A 66 29.60 52.08 -18.42
C ASN A 66 28.62 50.92 -18.66
N CYS A 67 29.15 49.73 -18.90
CA CYS A 67 28.40 48.51 -19.08
C CYS A 67 28.54 47.65 -17.82
N ILE A 68 27.42 47.32 -17.17
CA ILE A 68 27.41 46.41 -16.02
C ILE A 68 26.88 45.06 -16.49
N GLU A 69 27.70 44.02 -16.39
CA GLU A 69 27.23 42.66 -16.57
C GLU A 69 26.57 42.18 -15.27
N VAL A 70 25.30 41.78 -15.37
CA VAL A 70 24.56 41.11 -14.30
C VAL A 70 24.50 39.63 -14.64
N HIS A 71 25.01 38.81 -13.72
CA HIS A 71 24.99 37.37 -13.90
C HIS A 71 23.61 36.82 -13.53
N CYS A 72 22.93 36.22 -14.51
CA CYS A 72 21.69 35.48 -14.33
C CYS A 72 21.77 34.17 -15.13
N THR A 73 21.10 33.12 -14.65
CA THR A 73 20.97 31.91 -15.46
C THR A 73 19.97 32.15 -16.60
N GLY A 74 20.11 31.46 -17.73
CA GLY A 74 19.26 31.68 -18.90
C GLY A 74 17.76 31.52 -18.60
N ASN A 75 17.40 30.64 -17.65
CA ASN A 75 16.01 30.40 -17.23
C ASN A 75 15.44 31.53 -16.35
N GLU A 76 16.28 32.38 -15.78
CA GLU A 76 15.87 33.52 -14.94
C GLU A 76 15.84 34.84 -15.72
N TYR A 77 16.30 34.82 -16.98
CA TYR A 77 16.45 36.01 -17.82
C TYR A 77 15.21 36.92 -17.80
N ASP A 78 14.03 36.35 -18.05
CA ASP A 78 12.79 37.14 -18.13
C ASP A 78 12.43 37.79 -16.78
N ASN A 79 12.82 37.16 -15.66
CA ASN A 79 12.59 37.70 -14.33
C ASN A 79 13.50 38.91 -14.07
N TYR A 80 14.76 38.87 -14.50
CA TYR A 80 15.68 40.00 -14.41
C TYR A 80 15.25 41.15 -15.33
N VAL A 81 14.75 40.85 -16.52
CA VAL A 81 14.19 41.87 -17.42
C VAL A 81 12.93 42.51 -16.81
N LYS A 82 12.03 41.71 -16.22
CA LYS A 82 10.83 42.21 -15.53
C LYS A 82 11.23 43.08 -14.33
N LEU A 83 12.18 42.63 -13.50
CA LEU A 83 12.73 43.41 -12.40
C LEU A 83 13.25 44.77 -12.86
N LEU A 84 14.08 44.84 -13.90
CA LEU A 84 14.61 46.10 -14.41
C LEU A 84 13.51 47.07 -14.87
N LYS A 85 12.41 46.57 -15.43
CA LYS A 85 11.24 47.38 -15.76
C LYS A 85 10.52 47.89 -14.51
N LEU A 86 10.36 47.05 -13.49
CA LEU A 86 9.69 47.41 -12.24
C LEU A 86 10.43 48.52 -11.48
N LEU A 87 11.76 48.61 -11.56
CA LEU A 87 12.53 49.71 -10.93
C LEU A 87 12.16 51.12 -11.45
N TYR A 88 11.44 51.20 -12.58
CA TYR A 88 11.00 52.45 -13.18
C TYR A 88 9.55 52.82 -12.83
N LEU A 89 8.83 51.94 -12.15
CA LEU A 89 7.44 52.14 -11.77
C LEU A 89 7.33 52.76 -10.37
N SER A 90 6.18 53.37 -10.07
CA SER A 90 5.82 53.70 -8.67
C SER A 90 5.42 52.44 -7.91
N GLU A 91 5.48 52.48 -6.58
CA GLU A 91 5.13 51.34 -5.73
C GLU A 91 3.71 50.78 -6.00
N GLU A 92 2.73 51.66 -6.20
CA GLU A 92 1.35 51.29 -6.58
C GLU A 92 1.31 50.54 -7.92
N SER A 93 2.02 51.04 -8.93
CA SER A 93 2.08 50.40 -10.26
C SER A 93 2.85 49.08 -10.26
N VAL A 94 3.78 48.88 -9.32
CA VAL A 94 4.47 47.59 -9.15
C VAL A 94 3.50 46.52 -8.65
N LEU A 95 2.66 46.85 -7.66
CA LEU A 95 1.66 45.91 -7.12
C LEU A 95 0.66 45.48 -8.20
N ASP A 96 0.23 46.40 -9.07
CA ASP A 96 -0.67 46.12 -10.19
C ASP A 96 0.00 45.32 -11.34
N SER A 97 1.33 45.15 -11.30
CA SER A 97 2.10 44.46 -12.36
C SER A 97 2.28 42.95 -12.13
N TRP A 98 1.78 42.42 -11.01
CA TRP A 98 1.87 40.99 -10.68
C TRP A 98 0.73 40.21 -11.34
N ASP A 99 1.10 39.18 -12.11
CA ASP A 99 0.20 38.37 -12.93
C ASP A 99 0.18 36.88 -12.54
N SER A 100 1.20 36.41 -11.83
CA SER A 100 1.32 35.02 -11.38
C SER A 100 2.28 34.86 -10.21
N VAL A 101 2.03 33.85 -9.37
CA VAL A 101 2.92 33.43 -8.27
C VAL A 101 4.31 33.09 -8.81
N LYS A 102 4.40 32.27 -9.86
CA LYS A 102 5.66 31.96 -10.53
C LYS A 102 6.47 33.19 -10.95
N SER A 103 5.83 34.22 -11.52
CA SER A 103 6.54 35.46 -11.88
C SER A 103 7.01 36.21 -10.64
N ALA A 104 6.20 36.26 -9.58
CA ALA A 104 6.56 36.94 -8.34
C ALA A 104 7.73 36.24 -7.63
N ILE A 105 7.74 34.91 -7.55
CA ILE A 105 8.87 34.12 -7.02
C ILE A 105 10.15 34.38 -7.84
N GLY A 106 10.03 34.37 -9.18
CA GLY A 106 11.15 34.61 -10.07
C GLY A 106 11.75 36.00 -9.90
N VAL A 107 10.90 37.03 -9.81
CA VAL A 107 11.36 38.40 -9.57
C VAL A 107 11.90 38.56 -8.14
N LEU A 108 11.32 37.90 -7.14
CA LEU A 108 11.82 37.90 -5.76
C LEU A 108 13.26 37.37 -5.68
N ARG A 109 13.59 36.31 -6.42
CA ARG A 109 14.98 35.80 -6.49
C ARG A 109 15.94 36.80 -7.12
N ALA A 110 15.51 37.43 -8.21
CA ALA A 110 16.29 38.45 -8.90
C ALA A 110 16.47 39.69 -8.00
N SER A 111 15.43 40.10 -7.28
CA SER A 111 15.46 41.28 -6.40
C SER A 111 16.30 41.03 -5.15
N VAL A 112 16.31 39.82 -4.60
CA VAL A 112 17.27 39.41 -3.56
C VAL A 112 18.70 39.47 -4.08
N SER A 113 18.96 38.93 -5.26
CA SER A 113 20.30 38.91 -5.87
C SER A 113 20.85 40.32 -6.16
N LEU A 114 19.97 41.24 -6.57
CA LEU A 114 20.30 42.64 -6.83
C LEU A 114 20.04 43.57 -5.63
N GLN A 115 19.62 43.03 -4.48
CA GLN A 115 19.33 43.78 -3.25
C GLN A 115 18.36 44.97 -3.48
N CYS A 116 17.20 44.69 -4.09
CA CYS A 116 16.15 45.67 -4.36
C CYS A 116 15.03 45.60 -3.30
N THR A 117 15.18 46.28 -2.17
CA THR A 117 14.28 46.15 -1.00
C THR A 117 12.80 46.49 -1.30
N SER A 118 12.52 47.55 -2.08
CA SER A 118 11.14 47.95 -2.42
C SER A 118 10.40 46.85 -3.20
N ILE A 119 11.08 46.23 -4.17
CA ILE A 119 10.53 45.14 -4.96
C ILE A 119 10.41 43.85 -4.13
N ILE A 120 11.37 43.54 -3.26
CA ILE A 120 11.28 42.41 -2.32
C ILE A 120 10.00 42.51 -1.50
N GLN A 121 9.73 43.68 -0.90
CA GLN A 121 8.51 43.91 -0.10
C GLN A 121 7.23 43.76 -0.93
N SER A 122 7.20 44.30 -2.15
CA SER A 122 6.05 44.16 -3.05
C SER A 122 5.81 42.69 -3.45
N CYS A 123 6.85 41.92 -3.74
CA CYS A 123 6.74 40.49 -4.00
C CYS A 123 6.18 39.72 -2.79
N ILE A 124 6.66 40.02 -1.58
CA ILE A 124 6.20 39.37 -0.35
C ILE A 124 4.72 39.68 -0.10
N LEU A 125 4.30 40.93 -0.23
CA LEU A 125 2.89 41.34 -0.08
C LEU A 125 1.97 40.63 -1.07
N TYR A 126 2.39 40.53 -2.33
CA TYR A 126 1.62 39.80 -3.34
C TYR A 126 1.55 38.31 -3.02
N LEU A 127 2.69 37.67 -2.73
CA LEU A 127 2.75 36.23 -2.43
C LEU A 127 1.96 35.88 -1.17
N GLU A 128 1.96 36.72 -0.14
CA GLU A 128 1.17 36.54 1.08
C GLU A 128 -0.33 36.53 0.79
N ALA A 129 -0.79 37.31 -0.19
CA ALA A 129 -2.21 37.54 -0.46
C ALA A 129 -2.86 36.56 -1.44
N VAL A 130 -2.11 35.62 -2.04
CA VAL A 130 -2.60 34.71 -3.10
C VAL A 130 -2.43 33.22 -2.73
N PRO A 131 -3.28 32.30 -3.23
CA PRO A 131 -3.08 30.86 -3.06
C PRO A 131 -1.85 30.35 -3.82
N TRP A 132 -1.27 29.24 -3.38
CA TRP A 132 -0.08 28.62 -3.97
C TRP A 132 -0.36 27.16 -4.33
N GLU A 133 0.29 26.69 -5.38
CA GLU A 133 0.40 25.26 -5.68
C GLU A 133 1.56 24.62 -4.90
N GLU A 134 1.58 23.29 -4.79
CA GLU A 134 2.61 22.54 -4.04
C GLU A 134 4.04 22.84 -4.54
N ASP A 135 4.25 22.92 -5.85
CA ASP A 135 5.56 23.24 -6.43
C ASP A 135 5.95 24.71 -6.23
N GLU A 136 4.96 25.60 -6.09
CA GLU A 136 5.19 27.01 -5.78
C GLU A 136 5.57 27.21 -4.30
N GLU A 137 4.94 26.46 -3.39
CA GLU A 137 5.25 26.49 -1.96
C GLU A 137 6.71 26.08 -1.69
N ASP A 138 7.16 24.97 -2.27
CA ASP A 138 8.55 24.52 -2.20
C ASP A 138 9.55 25.60 -2.65
N GLU A 139 9.18 26.31 -3.73
CA GLU A 139 10.00 27.36 -4.32
C GLU A 139 9.98 28.64 -3.47
N ILE A 140 8.87 28.95 -2.79
CA ILE A 140 8.74 30.04 -1.81
C ILE A 140 9.59 29.75 -0.58
N ILE A 141 9.54 28.54 -0.02
CA ILE A 141 10.33 28.13 1.15
C ILE A 141 11.83 28.33 0.88
N LYS A 142 12.31 27.91 -0.30
CA LYS A 142 13.71 28.08 -0.70
C LYS A 142 14.13 29.55 -0.69
N VAL A 143 13.29 30.44 -1.20
CA VAL A 143 13.60 31.88 -1.25
C VAL A 143 13.46 32.54 0.11
N ALA A 144 12.40 32.21 0.86
CA ALA A 144 12.14 32.70 2.21
C ALA A 144 13.32 32.44 3.16
N SER A 145 14.00 31.31 3.02
CA SER A 145 15.19 30.97 3.83
C SER A 145 16.33 32.00 3.70
N SER A 146 16.42 32.70 2.56
CA SER A 146 17.46 33.70 2.28
C SER A 146 17.12 35.12 2.76
N LEU A 147 15.85 35.38 3.08
CA LEU A 147 15.30 36.70 3.42
C LEU A 147 15.30 37.01 4.93
N GLY A 148 15.50 36.00 5.78
CA GLY A 148 15.50 36.17 7.24
C GLY A 148 14.15 36.66 7.76
N LEU A 149 14.16 37.75 8.55
CA LEU A 149 12.95 38.30 9.19
C LEU A 149 11.92 38.85 8.18
N GLU A 150 12.36 39.30 7.00
CA GLU A 150 11.46 39.86 5.99
C GLU A 150 10.47 38.82 5.44
N ALA A 151 10.83 37.53 5.45
CA ALA A 151 9.97 36.44 4.99
C ALA A 151 8.91 35.99 6.01
N GLN A 152 8.83 36.61 7.19
CA GLN A 152 7.89 36.20 8.25
C GLN A 152 6.42 36.08 7.79
N PRO A 153 5.86 36.99 6.97
CA PRO A 153 4.47 36.86 6.50
C PRO A 153 4.24 35.60 5.66
N LEU A 154 5.20 35.23 4.80
CA LEU A 154 5.14 34.00 3.99
C LEU A 154 5.28 32.76 4.88
N LEU A 155 6.27 32.77 5.78
CA LEU A 155 6.53 31.65 6.69
C LEU A 155 5.36 31.42 7.66
N ALA A 156 4.61 32.45 8.03
CA ALA A 156 3.45 32.31 8.89
C ALA A 156 2.35 31.42 8.30
N ARG A 157 2.26 31.31 6.96
CA ARG A 157 1.29 30.44 6.26
C ARG A 157 1.72 28.97 6.22
N ILE A 158 3.02 28.69 6.38
CA ILE A 158 3.63 27.35 6.23
C ILE A 158 3.97 26.74 7.60
N LYS A 159 3.99 27.56 8.66
CA LYS A 159 4.32 27.09 10.00
C LYS A 159 3.38 25.96 10.43
N PRO A 160 3.91 24.87 11.02
CA PRO A 160 3.09 23.83 11.59
C PRO A 160 2.06 24.41 12.56
N VAL A 161 0.82 23.98 12.41
CA VAL A 161 -0.28 24.35 13.30
C VAL A 161 -0.04 23.71 14.68
N SER A 162 -0.53 24.34 15.75
CA SER A 162 -0.42 23.76 17.09
C SER A 162 -1.20 22.44 17.17
N THR A 163 -0.71 21.47 17.96
CA THR A 163 -1.38 20.17 18.12
C THR A 163 -2.82 20.32 18.62
N ASN A 164 -3.09 21.31 19.47
CA ASN A 164 -4.42 21.60 19.99
C ASN A 164 -5.38 22.12 18.92
N ASP A 165 -4.90 22.99 18.03
CA ASP A 165 -5.72 23.51 16.93
C ASP A 165 -5.99 22.42 15.89
N THR A 166 -5.00 21.59 15.55
CA THR A 166 -5.17 20.41 14.71
C THR A 166 -6.21 19.45 15.31
N LYS A 167 -6.12 19.17 16.62
CA LYS A 167 -7.11 18.36 17.35
C LYS A 167 -8.51 18.96 17.28
N ASN A 168 -8.67 20.27 17.45
CA ASN A 168 -9.98 20.93 17.42
C ASN A 168 -10.62 20.88 16.03
N VAL A 169 -9.83 21.04 14.97
CA VAL A 169 -10.29 20.88 13.58
C VAL A 169 -10.73 19.44 13.35
N PHE A 170 -9.91 18.46 13.77
CA PHE A 170 -10.24 17.05 13.64
C PHE A 170 -11.53 16.68 14.40
N LEU A 171 -11.67 17.09 15.67
CA LEU A 171 -12.88 16.88 16.47
C LEU A 171 -14.12 17.47 15.79
N SER A 172 -13.98 18.65 15.18
CA SER A 172 -15.08 19.29 14.45
C SER A 172 -15.46 18.50 13.20
N ALA A 173 -14.48 18.01 12.44
CA ALA A 173 -14.70 17.15 11.28
C ALA A 173 -15.37 15.82 11.67
N VAL A 174 -14.90 15.18 12.74
CA VAL A 174 -15.46 13.92 13.29
C VAL A 174 -16.90 14.12 13.75
N ARG A 175 -17.19 15.19 14.50
CA ARG A 175 -18.57 15.55 14.91
C ARG A 175 -19.47 15.76 13.70
N PHE A 176 -18.99 16.44 12.67
CA PHE A 176 -19.76 16.70 11.47
C PHE A 176 -20.02 15.42 10.65
N ALA A 177 -18.98 14.58 10.48
CA ALA A 177 -19.05 13.30 9.78
C ALA A 177 -20.01 12.30 10.44
N MET A 178 -20.08 12.29 11.78
CA MET A 178 -21.05 11.51 12.57
C MET A 178 -22.44 12.19 12.67
N SER A 179 -22.64 13.31 12.00
CA SER A 179 -23.86 14.14 12.06
C SER A 179 -24.25 14.48 13.51
N ILE A 180 -23.27 14.84 14.36
CA ILE A 180 -23.49 15.23 15.76
C ILE A 180 -24.29 16.50 15.90
N THR A 181 -24.03 17.46 15.04
CA THR A 181 -24.65 18.77 15.03
C THR A 181 -25.96 18.79 14.24
N SER A 182 -27.03 19.24 14.88
CA SER A 182 -28.41 19.27 14.40
C SER A 182 -28.75 20.42 13.43
N SER A 183 -27.77 21.11 12.84
CA SER A 183 -28.03 22.18 11.87
C SER A 183 -27.92 21.64 10.45
N VAL A 184 -28.99 21.76 9.68
CA VAL A 184 -29.08 21.31 8.27
C VAL A 184 -28.88 22.51 7.34
N PRO A 185 -27.64 22.89 6.96
CA PRO A 185 -27.43 23.74 5.79
C PRO A 185 -27.81 22.99 4.50
N PRO A 186 -28.02 23.69 3.38
CA PRO A 186 -28.11 23.03 2.07
C PRO A 186 -26.82 22.22 1.79
N PHE A 187 -26.93 21.08 1.09
CA PHE A 187 -25.83 20.17 0.75
C PHE A 187 -25.19 19.39 1.92
N THR A 188 -25.95 19.12 2.99
CA THR A 188 -25.45 18.36 4.16
C THR A 188 -24.84 17.02 3.81
N ASP A 189 -25.40 16.29 2.84
CA ASP A 189 -25.00 14.92 2.57
C ASP A 189 -23.67 14.85 1.81
N GLU A 190 -23.46 15.75 0.84
CA GLU A 190 -22.19 15.90 0.11
C GLU A 190 -21.07 16.36 1.05
N LEU A 191 -21.37 17.35 1.90
CA LEU A 191 -20.42 17.83 2.89
C LEU A 191 -20.09 16.75 3.92
N LYS A 192 -21.09 15.98 4.37
CA LYS A 192 -20.88 14.88 5.32
C LYS A 192 -19.98 13.82 4.73
N THR A 193 -20.24 13.42 3.48
CA THR A 193 -19.42 12.45 2.75
C THR A 193 -17.99 12.96 2.61
N SER A 194 -17.81 14.22 2.23
CA SER A 194 -16.49 14.85 2.17
C SER A 194 -15.78 14.86 3.53
N ALA A 195 -16.49 15.18 4.61
CA ALA A 195 -15.92 15.13 5.95
C ALA A 195 -15.54 13.69 6.38
N GLN A 196 -16.36 12.70 6.02
CA GLN A 196 -16.06 11.28 6.23
C GLN A 196 -14.77 10.87 5.52
N GLU A 197 -14.62 11.23 4.24
CA GLU A 197 -13.43 10.97 3.43
C GLU A 197 -12.18 11.67 4.00
N GLN A 198 -12.30 12.93 4.44
CA GLN A 198 -11.18 13.66 5.02
C GLN A 198 -10.75 13.10 6.37
N VAL A 199 -11.69 12.70 7.23
CA VAL A 199 -11.38 12.05 8.51
C VAL A 199 -10.68 10.70 8.27
N GLU A 200 -11.12 9.93 7.27
CA GLU A 200 -10.43 8.69 6.88
C GLU A 200 -9.01 8.96 6.38
N TYR A 201 -8.83 9.94 5.48
CA TYR A 201 -7.53 10.34 4.96
C TYR A 201 -6.55 10.73 6.08
N MET A 202 -6.99 11.59 7.00
CA MET A 202 -6.21 12.04 8.16
C MET A 202 -5.80 10.90 9.10
N LEU A 203 -6.50 9.76 9.09
CA LEU A 203 -6.19 8.60 9.94
C LEU A 203 -5.45 7.47 9.20
N LEU A 204 -5.50 7.44 7.87
CA LEU A 204 -4.96 6.36 7.04
C LEU A 204 -3.68 6.73 6.30
N GLU A 205 -3.57 7.96 5.79
CA GLU A 205 -2.48 8.37 4.90
C GLU A 205 -1.50 9.37 5.55
N ASP A 206 -1.82 9.94 6.71
CA ASP A 206 -0.97 10.89 7.42
C ASP A 206 0.02 10.17 8.37
N GLU A 207 1.32 10.51 8.29
CA GLU A 207 2.38 9.99 9.17
C GLU A 207 2.20 10.47 10.63
N ASP A 208 1.55 11.61 10.85
CA ASP A 208 1.24 12.18 12.17
C ASP A 208 -0.12 11.73 12.73
N ALA A 209 -0.88 10.92 11.98
CA ALA A 209 -2.14 10.28 12.40
C ALA A 209 -2.10 9.61 13.79
N PRO A 210 -0.97 9.01 14.25
CA PRO A 210 -0.92 8.37 15.57
C PRO A 210 -1.18 9.31 16.74
N LEU A 211 -0.90 10.62 16.63
CA LEU A 211 -1.04 11.55 17.76
C LEU A 211 -2.50 11.89 18.07
N VAL A 212 -3.35 12.00 17.05
CA VAL A 212 -4.77 12.33 17.22
C VAL A 212 -5.59 11.07 17.55
N ALA A 213 -5.24 9.92 16.99
CA ALA A 213 -5.95 8.66 17.21
C ALA A 213 -5.81 8.10 18.64
N VAL A 214 -4.74 8.46 19.37
CA VAL A 214 -4.52 8.05 20.77
C VAL A 214 -5.09 9.04 21.79
N ASP A 215 -5.58 10.20 21.36
CA ASP A 215 -6.10 11.23 22.26
C ASP A 215 -7.43 10.81 22.90
N GLU A 216 -7.51 10.91 24.23
CA GLU A 216 -8.67 10.45 25.00
C GLU A 216 -9.94 11.28 24.76
N ASP A 217 -9.82 12.58 24.48
CA ASP A 217 -11.00 13.40 24.17
C ASP A 217 -11.57 13.01 22.81
N VAL A 218 -10.70 12.73 21.83
CA VAL A 218 -11.08 12.22 20.51
C VAL A 218 -11.77 10.86 20.64
N LYS A 219 -11.18 9.91 21.38
CA LYS A 219 -11.80 8.60 21.64
C LYS A 219 -13.15 8.72 22.33
N SER A 220 -13.26 9.59 23.34
CA SER A 220 -14.51 9.84 24.06
C SER A 220 -15.60 10.39 23.13
N GLU A 221 -15.25 11.32 22.24
CA GLU A 221 -16.18 11.88 21.25
C GLU A 221 -16.64 10.81 20.24
N VAL A 222 -15.71 10.02 19.71
CA VAL A 222 -16.00 8.91 18.79
C VAL A 222 -16.85 7.84 19.45
N SER A 223 -16.59 7.51 20.72
CA SER A 223 -17.41 6.57 21.50
C SER A 223 -18.84 7.08 21.67
N THR A 224 -18.99 8.36 21.97
CA THR A 224 -20.30 9.01 22.13
C THR A 224 -21.07 9.04 20.82
N GLY A 225 -20.37 9.35 19.72
CA GLY A 225 -20.92 9.30 18.37
C GLY A 225 -21.39 7.91 17.98
N LEU A 226 -20.56 6.88 18.20
CA LEU A 226 -20.89 5.49 17.93
C LEU A 226 -22.14 5.02 18.70
N ALA A 227 -22.20 5.29 20.01
CA ALA A 227 -23.35 4.94 20.84
C ALA A 227 -24.64 5.58 20.31
N ARG A 228 -24.55 6.85 19.90
CA ARG A 228 -25.68 7.58 19.35
C ARG A 228 -26.13 7.06 17.99
N MET A 229 -25.20 6.63 17.15
CA MET A 229 -25.52 5.99 15.86
C MET A 229 -26.28 4.68 16.04
N PHE A 230 -25.93 3.87 17.06
CA PHE A 230 -26.73 2.72 17.45
C PHE A 230 -28.14 3.12 17.92
N THR A 231 -28.28 4.19 18.71
CA THR A 231 -29.61 4.72 19.08
C THR A 231 -30.41 5.20 17.87
N THR A 232 -29.78 5.84 16.89
CA THR A 232 -30.42 6.25 15.63
C THR A 232 -30.87 5.04 14.82
N LEU A 233 -30.04 4.00 14.75
CA LEU A 233 -30.37 2.72 14.11
C LEU A 233 -31.60 2.07 14.77
N GLU A 234 -31.61 1.97 16.10
CA GLU A 234 -32.76 1.42 16.84
C GLU A 234 -34.04 2.22 16.63
N THR A 235 -33.92 3.55 16.57
CA THR A 235 -35.06 4.43 16.27
C THR A 235 -35.60 4.15 14.87
N ALA A 236 -34.73 4.00 13.86
CA ALA A 236 -35.11 3.65 12.49
C ALA A 236 -35.79 2.28 12.40
N LEU A 237 -35.26 1.28 13.13
CA LEU A 237 -35.87 -0.05 13.23
C LEU A 237 -37.28 0.00 13.85
N ASN A 238 -37.46 0.77 14.93
CA ASN A 238 -38.76 0.93 15.57
C ASN A 238 -39.79 1.62 14.66
N MET A 239 -39.36 2.58 13.83
CA MET A 239 -40.24 3.22 12.85
C MET A 239 -40.73 2.23 11.79
N LEU A 240 -39.84 1.38 11.26
CA LEU A 240 -40.20 0.32 10.31
C LEU A 240 -41.03 -0.80 10.96
N ALA A 241 -40.81 -1.09 12.25
CA ALA A 241 -41.62 -2.05 12.97
C ALA A 241 -43.08 -1.58 13.15
N SER A 242 -43.35 -0.28 13.12
CA SER A 242 -44.70 0.28 13.26
C SER A 242 -45.55 0.12 11.98
N ASP A 243 -46.84 -0.18 12.12
CA ASP A 243 -47.79 -0.41 11.01
C ASP A 243 -48.25 0.88 10.28
N VAL A 244 -47.49 1.98 10.40
CA VAL A 244 -47.87 3.26 9.80
C VAL A 244 -47.29 3.38 8.39
N ASP A 245 -48.09 2.97 7.41
CA ASP A 245 -47.77 2.81 5.97
C ASP A 245 -47.18 4.07 5.29
N GLN A 246 -47.43 5.27 5.82
CA GLN A 246 -46.95 6.54 5.25
C GLN A 246 -45.46 6.83 5.49
N SER A 247 -44.71 5.92 6.12
CA SER A 247 -43.32 6.15 6.56
C SER A 247 -42.29 5.15 6.03
N LEU A 248 -42.67 4.20 5.16
CA LEU A 248 -41.79 3.11 4.74
C LEU A 248 -40.52 3.58 4.01
N GLU A 249 -40.65 4.46 3.00
CA GLU A 249 -39.50 4.96 2.23
C GLU A 249 -38.56 5.80 3.10
N ALA A 250 -39.13 6.65 3.97
CA ALA A 250 -38.36 7.47 4.90
C ALA A 250 -37.65 6.59 5.95
N GLY A 251 -38.32 5.56 6.46
CA GLY A 251 -37.76 4.58 7.39
C GLY A 251 -36.67 3.72 6.77
N GLU A 252 -36.85 3.24 5.54
CA GLU A 252 -35.83 2.51 4.77
C GLU A 252 -34.60 3.38 4.52
N HIS A 253 -34.80 4.62 4.04
CA HIS A 253 -33.71 5.56 3.81
C HIS A 253 -32.92 5.86 5.09
N GLN A 254 -33.60 6.12 6.20
CA GLN A 254 -32.94 6.39 7.48
C GLN A 254 -32.20 5.16 8.01
N LEU A 255 -32.77 3.96 7.87
CA LEU A 255 -32.12 2.71 8.25
C LEU A 255 -30.86 2.46 7.40
N LEU A 256 -30.96 2.63 6.08
CA LEU A 256 -29.84 2.46 5.15
C LEU A 256 -28.72 3.47 5.44
N GLN A 257 -29.06 4.74 5.71
CA GLN A 257 -28.08 5.74 6.12
C GLN A 257 -27.40 5.37 7.43
N SER A 258 -28.16 4.92 8.43
CA SER A 258 -27.61 4.51 9.74
C SER A 258 -26.64 3.34 9.60
N LEU A 259 -26.97 2.37 8.74
CA LEU A 259 -26.08 1.24 8.45
C LEU A 259 -24.81 1.69 7.70
N SER A 260 -24.95 2.60 6.74
CA SER A 260 -23.81 3.14 5.98
C SER A 260 -22.88 3.97 6.88
N ASP A 261 -23.44 4.74 7.80
CA ASP A 261 -22.66 5.49 8.79
C ASP A 261 -21.91 4.53 9.72
N LEU A 262 -22.54 3.45 10.19
CA LEU A 262 -21.88 2.42 11.01
C LEU A 262 -20.77 1.67 10.25
N GLU A 263 -20.98 1.42 8.96
CA GLU A 263 -19.95 0.86 8.09
C GLU A 263 -18.75 1.80 7.98
N TRP A 264 -18.97 3.09 7.73
CA TRP A 264 -17.93 4.11 7.70
C TRP A 264 -17.17 4.18 9.03
N MET A 265 -17.88 4.11 10.17
CA MET A 265 -17.25 4.07 11.50
C MET A 265 -16.25 2.90 11.62
N CYS A 266 -16.53 1.75 11.00
CA CYS A 266 -15.63 0.60 11.01
C CYS A 266 -14.28 0.87 10.30
N ASN A 267 -14.16 1.93 9.50
CA ASN A 267 -12.90 2.33 8.87
C ASN A 267 -12.02 3.14 9.83
N ILE A 268 -12.61 3.90 10.76
CA ILE A 268 -11.87 4.82 11.66
C ILE A 268 -11.63 4.23 13.05
N ILE A 269 -12.59 3.51 13.64
CA ILE A 269 -12.48 3.00 15.01
C ILE A 269 -11.36 1.96 15.23
N PRO A 270 -10.90 1.16 14.23
CA PRO A 270 -9.74 0.30 14.43
C PRO A 270 -8.47 1.08 14.77
N LYS A 271 -8.32 2.30 14.23
CA LYS A 271 -7.16 3.18 14.50
C LYS A 271 -7.13 3.69 15.94
N MET A 272 -8.29 3.70 16.59
CA MET A 272 -8.46 4.12 17.98
C MET A 272 -8.55 2.94 18.95
N GLU A 273 -8.41 1.70 18.45
CA GLU A 273 -8.56 0.44 19.20
C GLU A 273 -9.96 0.22 19.81
N MET A 274 -11.00 0.80 19.20
CA MET A 274 -12.37 0.82 19.71
C MET A 274 -13.32 -0.16 18.99
N MET A 275 -12.78 -1.20 18.35
CA MET A 275 -13.60 -2.20 17.64
C MET A 275 -14.51 -2.99 18.58
N LYS A 276 -14.16 -3.10 19.86
CA LYS A 276 -14.94 -3.87 20.83
C LYS A 276 -16.29 -3.23 21.13
N GLU A 277 -16.33 -1.90 21.21
CA GLU A 277 -17.53 -1.08 21.41
C GLU A 277 -18.51 -1.29 20.26
N PHE A 278 -18.02 -1.24 19.02
CA PHE A 278 -18.82 -1.53 17.83
C PHE A 278 -19.36 -2.96 17.83
N VAL A 279 -18.50 -3.97 18.04
CA VAL A 279 -18.94 -5.37 18.05
C VAL A 279 -19.97 -5.63 19.14
N SER A 280 -19.81 -5.02 20.32
CA SER A 280 -20.77 -5.12 21.41
C SER A 280 -22.12 -4.47 21.07
N GLY A 281 -22.10 -3.27 20.50
CA GLY A 281 -23.31 -2.58 20.05
C GLY A 281 -24.02 -3.34 18.93
N TRP A 282 -23.27 -3.82 17.94
CA TRP A 282 -23.80 -4.61 16.82
C TRP A 282 -24.44 -5.89 17.31
N ALA A 283 -23.77 -6.64 18.20
CA ALA A 283 -24.33 -7.85 18.79
C ALA A 283 -25.63 -7.59 19.56
N HIS A 284 -25.73 -6.45 20.26
CA HIS A 284 -26.93 -6.09 21.02
C HIS A 284 -28.15 -5.83 20.11
N VAL A 285 -27.95 -5.13 19.00
CA VAL A 285 -29.04 -4.73 18.08
C VAL A 285 -29.36 -5.81 17.02
N SER A 286 -28.49 -6.82 16.86
CA SER A 286 -28.57 -7.85 15.80
C SER A 286 -29.93 -8.57 15.75
N ASP A 287 -30.45 -9.02 16.89
CA ASP A 287 -31.72 -9.75 16.94
C ASP A 287 -32.89 -8.86 16.50
N HIS A 288 -32.87 -7.57 16.86
CA HIS A 288 -33.89 -6.60 16.46
C HIS A 288 -33.82 -6.28 14.96
N ILE A 289 -32.61 -6.10 14.42
CA ILE A 289 -32.40 -5.94 12.96
C ILE A 289 -33.02 -7.12 12.23
N LEU A 290 -32.66 -8.35 12.61
CA LEU A 290 -33.13 -9.56 11.96
C LEU A 290 -34.64 -9.76 12.10
N ALA A 291 -35.24 -9.39 13.23
CA ALA A 291 -36.69 -9.44 13.43
C ALA A 291 -37.42 -8.50 12.45
N VAL A 292 -36.92 -7.28 12.23
CA VAL A 292 -37.53 -6.31 11.32
C VAL A 292 -37.32 -6.70 9.85
N ILE A 293 -36.08 -6.95 9.42
CA ILE A 293 -35.78 -7.14 7.99
C ILE A 293 -36.23 -8.49 7.44
N GLN A 294 -36.53 -9.46 8.31
CA GLN A 294 -37.07 -10.77 7.94
C GLN A 294 -38.59 -10.89 8.12
N ASP A 295 -39.26 -9.82 8.56
CA ASP A 295 -40.72 -9.78 8.61
C ASP A 295 -41.30 -10.14 7.23
N GLU A 296 -42.36 -10.94 7.21
CA GLU A 296 -43.01 -11.39 5.98
C GLU A 296 -43.46 -10.20 5.11
N LYS A 297 -43.81 -9.06 5.74
CA LYS A 297 -44.19 -7.81 5.06
C LYS A 297 -43.08 -7.25 4.17
N TYR A 298 -41.81 -7.55 4.47
CA TYR A 298 -40.65 -7.10 3.70
C TYR A 298 -39.97 -8.23 2.91
N SER A 299 -40.62 -9.37 2.74
CA SER A 299 -40.04 -10.51 2.00
C SER A 299 -39.55 -10.12 0.58
N SER A 300 -40.24 -9.21 -0.11
CA SER A 300 -39.93 -8.74 -1.47
C SER A 300 -39.34 -7.31 -1.56
N SER A 301 -39.08 -6.63 -0.44
CA SER A 301 -38.53 -5.26 -0.39
C SER A 301 -37.29 -5.17 0.51
N LEU A 302 -36.82 -3.96 0.82
CA LEU A 302 -35.65 -3.69 1.69
C LEU A 302 -34.34 -4.35 1.21
N TRP A 303 -34.18 -4.59 -0.10
CA TRP A 303 -33.00 -5.27 -0.64
C TRP A 303 -31.70 -4.53 -0.33
N SER A 304 -31.74 -3.20 -0.38
CA SER A 304 -30.64 -2.30 -0.01
C SER A 304 -30.19 -2.54 1.44
N VAL A 305 -31.14 -2.51 2.38
CA VAL A 305 -30.93 -2.74 3.81
C VAL A 305 -30.46 -4.15 4.10
N LYS A 306 -31.05 -5.16 3.44
CA LYS A 306 -30.67 -6.57 3.60
C LYS A 306 -29.22 -6.81 3.19
N ALA A 307 -28.80 -6.29 2.03
CA ALA A 307 -27.42 -6.39 1.57
C ALA A 307 -26.47 -5.61 2.49
N LYS A 308 -26.79 -4.36 2.81
CA LYS A 308 -25.98 -3.51 3.69
C LYS A 308 -25.84 -4.08 5.10
N SER A 309 -26.87 -4.76 5.63
CA SER A 309 -26.78 -5.46 6.93
C SER A 309 -25.74 -6.58 6.93
N ILE A 310 -25.56 -7.27 5.79
CA ILE A 310 -24.52 -8.29 5.63
C ILE A 310 -23.13 -7.65 5.54
N GLU A 311 -23.00 -6.51 4.85
CA GLU A 311 -21.73 -5.75 4.79
C GLU A 311 -21.26 -5.32 6.19
N VAL A 312 -22.14 -4.69 6.97
CA VAL A 312 -21.82 -4.26 8.36
C VAL A 312 -21.54 -5.46 9.27
N THR A 313 -22.33 -6.55 9.12
CA THR A 313 -22.05 -7.80 9.84
C THR A 313 -20.70 -8.41 9.46
N GLY A 314 -20.29 -8.29 8.20
CA GLY A 314 -18.97 -8.70 7.72
C GLY A 314 -17.85 -8.03 8.49
N LYS A 315 -17.95 -6.72 8.75
CA LYS A 315 -16.97 -5.98 9.58
C LYS A 315 -16.88 -6.53 11.00
N ALA A 316 -18.02 -6.86 11.62
CA ALA A 316 -18.06 -7.47 12.94
C ALA A 316 -17.50 -8.91 12.94
N LEU A 317 -17.84 -9.71 11.92
CA LEU A 317 -17.31 -11.06 11.74
C LEU A 317 -15.79 -11.04 11.57
N ASP A 318 -15.24 -10.14 10.76
CA ASP A 318 -13.79 -10.00 10.58
C ASP A 318 -13.10 -9.69 11.91
N ALA A 319 -13.65 -8.73 12.67
CA ALA A 319 -13.11 -8.34 13.95
C ALA A 319 -13.07 -9.50 14.96
N ILE A 320 -14.14 -10.30 15.03
CA ILE A 320 -14.23 -11.45 15.95
C ILE A 320 -13.40 -12.64 15.42
N GLY A 321 -13.55 -12.96 14.15
CA GLY A 321 -13.01 -14.15 13.48
C GLY A 321 -11.48 -14.13 13.37
N TYR A 322 -10.90 -12.97 13.03
CA TYR A 322 -9.44 -12.81 12.95
C TYR A 322 -8.79 -12.41 14.28
N GLY A 323 -9.60 -12.10 15.30
CA GLY A 323 -9.15 -11.90 16.68
C GLY A 323 -8.74 -10.46 17.02
N THR A 324 -9.19 -9.47 16.24
CA THR A 324 -9.12 -8.04 16.61
C THR A 324 -9.94 -7.76 17.87
N VAL A 325 -11.09 -8.43 18.02
CA VAL A 325 -11.94 -8.39 19.21
C VAL A 325 -12.04 -9.79 19.80
N VAL A 326 -11.57 -9.95 21.04
CA VAL A 326 -11.64 -11.24 21.75
C VAL A 326 -12.89 -11.29 22.62
N LEU A 327 -13.82 -12.17 22.27
CA LEU A 327 -15.05 -12.42 23.03
C LEU A 327 -15.04 -13.82 23.67
N PRO A 328 -15.67 -14.00 24.85
CA PRO A 328 -15.89 -15.31 25.43
C PRO A 328 -16.69 -16.22 24.48
N ALA A 329 -16.44 -17.53 24.56
CA ALA A 329 -17.05 -18.51 23.65
C ALA A 329 -18.58 -18.40 23.52
N PRO A 330 -19.37 -18.24 24.61
CA PRO A 330 -20.83 -18.14 24.49
C PRO A 330 -21.31 -16.99 23.60
N PHE A 331 -20.64 -15.84 23.66
CA PHE A 331 -20.97 -14.67 22.82
C PHE A 331 -20.64 -14.95 21.35
N ARG A 332 -19.52 -15.62 21.08
CA ARG A 332 -19.12 -16.01 19.72
C ARG A 332 -20.08 -17.03 19.11
N VAL A 333 -20.53 -18.01 19.91
CA VAL A 333 -21.56 -18.98 19.49
C VAL A 333 -22.87 -18.27 19.19
N HIS A 334 -23.34 -17.40 20.08
CA HIS A 334 -24.58 -16.66 19.90
C HIS A 334 -24.53 -15.79 18.63
N PHE A 335 -23.46 -15.03 18.43
CA PHE A 335 -23.27 -14.19 17.25
C PHE A 335 -23.37 -14.99 15.94
N LEU A 336 -22.70 -16.14 15.87
CA LEU A 336 -22.81 -17.03 14.70
C LEU A 336 -24.22 -17.60 14.53
N ARG A 337 -24.89 -18.02 15.61
CA ARG A 337 -26.25 -18.57 15.54
C ARG A 337 -27.26 -17.52 15.08
N THR A 338 -27.04 -16.25 15.38
CA THR A 338 -27.88 -15.15 14.92
C THR A 338 -27.68 -14.88 13.42
N TRP A 339 -26.44 -14.68 12.96
CA TRP A 339 -26.18 -14.19 11.59
C TRP A 339 -26.00 -15.27 10.52
N LEU A 340 -25.45 -16.44 10.86
CA LEU A 340 -25.17 -17.50 9.89
C LEU A 340 -26.44 -17.99 9.15
N PRO A 341 -27.59 -18.22 9.81
CA PRO A 341 -28.82 -18.61 9.11
C PRO A 341 -29.31 -17.53 8.13
N TYR A 342 -29.20 -16.26 8.52
CA TYR A 342 -29.61 -15.14 7.69
C TYR A 342 -28.74 -15.02 6.43
N ILE A 343 -27.42 -15.07 6.58
CA ILE A 343 -26.46 -15.01 5.46
C ILE A 343 -26.69 -16.16 4.47
N ARG A 344 -26.89 -17.39 4.98
CA ARG A 344 -27.22 -18.57 4.18
C ARG A 344 -28.50 -18.42 3.37
N LYS A 345 -29.53 -17.81 3.96
CA LYS A 345 -30.81 -17.54 3.30
C LYS A 345 -30.67 -16.44 2.24
N MET A 346 -29.93 -15.38 2.54
CA MET A 346 -29.89 -14.19 1.70
C MET A 346 -29.00 -14.30 0.48
N LYS A 347 -27.84 -14.96 0.57
CA LYS A 347 -26.93 -15.11 -0.58
C LYS A 347 -27.63 -15.66 -1.84
N PRO A 348 -28.31 -16.82 -1.80
CA PRO A 348 -28.98 -17.35 -2.99
C PRO A 348 -30.15 -16.48 -3.45
N LEU A 349 -30.84 -15.78 -2.54
CA LEU A 349 -31.93 -14.86 -2.91
C LEU A 349 -31.42 -13.63 -3.66
N LEU A 350 -30.30 -13.04 -3.21
CA LEU A 350 -29.65 -11.92 -3.87
C LEU A 350 -29.09 -12.34 -5.22
N ASP A 351 -28.47 -13.52 -5.32
CA ASP A 351 -28.00 -14.06 -6.58
C ASP A 351 -29.16 -14.28 -7.56
N LEU A 352 -30.25 -14.91 -7.12
CA LEU A 352 -31.43 -15.12 -7.95
C LEU A 352 -32.00 -13.80 -8.45
N LYS A 353 -32.13 -12.79 -7.58
CA LYS A 353 -32.61 -11.46 -7.97
C LYS A 353 -31.69 -10.76 -8.97
N SER A 354 -30.38 -10.88 -8.78
CA SER A 354 -29.38 -10.36 -9.73
C SER A 354 -29.41 -11.08 -11.08
N MET A 355 -29.87 -12.33 -11.13
CA MET A 355 -30.05 -13.09 -12.38
C MET A 355 -31.41 -12.82 -13.04
N GLU A 356 -32.44 -12.48 -12.26
CA GLU A 356 -33.76 -12.08 -12.76
C GLU A 356 -33.77 -10.65 -13.34
N ASP A 357 -32.99 -9.74 -12.76
CA ASP A 357 -32.92 -8.34 -13.16
C ASP A 357 -31.45 -7.86 -13.21
N GLU A 358 -30.93 -7.66 -14.42
CA GLU A 358 -29.56 -7.17 -14.64
C GLU A 358 -29.32 -5.77 -14.06
N LEU A 359 -30.37 -4.98 -13.83
CA LEU A 359 -30.29 -3.65 -13.20
C LEU A 359 -30.33 -3.72 -11.67
N PHE A 360 -30.51 -4.89 -11.07
CA PHE A 360 -30.55 -5.07 -9.62
C PHE A 360 -29.16 -4.80 -9.01
N PRO A 361 -28.99 -3.70 -8.25
CA PRO A 361 -27.66 -3.26 -7.84
C PRO A 361 -27.13 -3.98 -6.60
N TYR A 362 -27.98 -4.73 -5.90
CA TYR A 362 -27.68 -5.29 -4.59
C TYR A 362 -27.19 -6.73 -4.72
N LYS A 363 -25.93 -6.99 -4.36
CA LYS A 363 -25.37 -8.33 -4.34
C LYS A 363 -24.26 -8.44 -3.32
N MET A 364 -24.01 -9.67 -2.88
CA MET A 364 -22.76 -9.97 -2.18
C MET A 364 -21.69 -10.22 -3.23
N ASP A 365 -20.77 -9.26 -3.40
CA ASP A 365 -19.66 -9.43 -4.34
C ASP A 365 -18.66 -10.50 -3.86
N GLY A 366 -17.73 -10.87 -4.74
CA GLY A 366 -16.77 -11.94 -4.45
C GLY A 366 -15.89 -11.65 -3.24
N ASP A 367 -15.50 -10.38 -3.06
CA ASP A 367 -14.63 -9.95 -1.97
C ASP A 367 -15.40 -10.04 -0.63
N LEU A 368 -16.64 -9.54 -0.56
CA LEU A 368 -17.49 -9.66 0.62
C LEU A 368 -17.76 -11.14 0.97
N CYS A 369 -18.03 -11.97 -0.04
CA CYS A 369 -18.26 -13.40 0.17
C CYS A 369 -17.04 -14.08 0.79
N GLN A 370 -15.86 -13.84 0.22
CA GLN A 370 -14.62 -14.44 0.69
C GLN A 370 -14.28 -13.97 2.12
N ASN A 371 -14.48 -12.69 2.42
CA ASN A 371 -14.23 -12.14 3.75
C ASN A 371 -15.16 -12.77 4.80
N VAL A 372 -16.47 -12.77 4.55
CA VAL A 372 -17.47 -13.35 5.45
C VAL A 372 -17.24 -14.85 5.66
N GLU A 373 -16.96 -15.60 4.60
CA GLU A 373 -16.66 -17.03 4.68
C GLU A 373 -15.38 -17.30 5.49
N GLY A 374 -14.29 -16.60 5.21
CA GLY A 374 -13.03 -16.74 5.93
C GLY A 374 -13.15 -16.39 7.42
N ALA A 375 -13.91 -15.33 7.73
CA ALA A 375 -14.18 -14.91 9.09
C ALA A 375 -15.04 -15.94 9.85
N ILE A 376 -16.11 -16.47 9.24
CA ILE A 376 -16.96 -17.51 9.84
C ILE A 376 -16.16 -18.80 10.05
N THR A 377 -15.39 -19.24 9.05
CA THR A 377 -14.49 -20.42 9.13
C THR A 377 -13.54 -20.29 10.31
N SER A 378 -12.86 -19.13 10.43
CA SER A 378 -11.95 -18.84 11.55
C SER A 378 -12.68 -18.84 12.90
N LEU A 379 -13.87 -18.24 12.95
CA LEU A 379 -14.66 -18.12 14.17
C LEU A 379 -15.17 -19.48 14.65
N VAL A 380 -15.70 -20.33 13.75
CA VAL A 380 -16.16 -21.69 14.05
C VAL A 380 -15.01 -22.52 14.63
N LEU A 381 -13.82 -22.48 14.01
CA LEU A 381 -12.65 -23.24 14.48
C LEU A 381 -12.15 -22.83 15.87
N ALA A 382 -12.54 -21.66 16.35
CA ALA A 382 -12.21 -21.15 17.68
C ALA A 382 -13.29 -21.47 18.74
N LEU A 383 -14.41 -22.10 18.39
CA LEU A 383 -15.47 -22.47 19.34
C LEU A 383 -15.16 -23.76 20.13
N PRO A 384 -15.86 -24.06 21.22
CA PRO A 384 -15.80 -25.37 21.86
C PRO A 384 -16.24 -26.50 20.91
N SER A 385 -15.68 -27.71 21.07
CA SER A 385 -15.89 -28.81 20.11
C SER A 385 -17.34 -29.27 19.96
N ASN A 386 -18.16 -29.15 21.01
CA ASN A 386 -19.58 -29.49 20.96
C ASN A 386 -20.36 -28.46 20.12
N ASP A 387 -20.06 -27.17 20.31
CA ASP A 387 -20.68 -26.09 19.52
C ASP A 387 -20.28 -26.19 18.04
N GLN A 388 -19.00 -26.52 17.77
CA GLN A 388 -18.54 -26.82 16.41
C GLN A 388 -19.37 -27.95 15.77
N ALA A 389 -19.54 -29.07 16.50
CA ALA A 389 -20.28 -30.21 16.00
C ALA A 389 -21.75 -29.86 15.67
N GLU A 390 -22.40 -29.05 16.52
CA GLU A 390 -23.76 -28.58 16.28
C GLU A 390 -23.85 -27.71 15.03
N ILE A 391 -22.93 -26.77 14.85
CA ILE A 391 -22.89 -25.88 13.68
C ILE A 391 -22.64 -26.66 12.39
N PHE A 392 -21.69 -27.60 12.38
CA PHE A 392 -21.46 -28.47 11.21
C PHE A 392 -22.64 -29.39 10.92
N THR A 393 -23.33 -29.87 11.96
CA THR A 393 -24.54 -30.67 11.79
C THR A 393 -25.65 -29.85 11.15
N ASP A 394 -25.86 -28.59 11.57
CA ASP A 394 -26.85 -27.71 10.94
C ASP A 394 -26.47 -27.34 9.51
N TRP A 395 -25.17 -27.11 9.25
CA TRP A 395 -24.63 -26.85 7.92
C TRP A 395 -24.94 -27.99 6.95
N MET A 396 -24.63 -29.24 7.32
CA MET A 396 -24.86 -30.42 6.46
C MET A 396 -26.33 -30.81 6.28
N LYS A 397 -27.22 -30.46 7.21
CA LYS A 397 -28.64 -30.83 7.11
C LYS A 397 -29.40 -30.05 6.04
N LYS A 398 -28.87 -28.92 5.59
CA LYS A 398 -29.56 -27.95 4.72
C LYS A 398 -29.00 -27.91 3.28
N THR A 399 -28.13 -28.84 2.92
CA THR A 399 -27.34 -28.86 1.65
C THR A 399 -28.07 -29.39 0.42
N GLU A 400 -29.36 -29.10 0.22
CA GLU A 400 -30.00 -29.41 -1.09
C GLU A 400 -29.66 -28.37 -2.17
N GLN A 401 -29.11 -27.21 -1.80
CA GLN A 401 -28.71 -26.14 -2.72
C GLN A 401 -27.38 -25.54 -2.24
N LEU A 402 -26.31 -25.70 -3.06
CA LEU A 402 -24.95 -25.15 -2.93
C LEU A 402 -24.79 -24.09 -1.82
N SER A 403 -24.40 -24.51 -0.61
CA SER A 403 -24.65 -23.70 0.59
C SER A 403 -23.43 -22.84 0.98
N TYR A 404 -23.36 -21.64 0.42
CA TYR A 404 -22.54 -20.57 1.00
C TYR A 404 -22.96 -20.30 2.47
N PRO A 405 -22.02 -20.04 3.41
CA PRO A 405 -20.57 -20.11 3.25
C PRO A 405 -20.07 -21.56 3.19
N ASP A 406 -19.02 -21.79 2.42
CA ASP A 406 -18.30 -23.06 2.38
C ASP A 406 -17.50 -23.24 3.68
N LEU A 407 -17.92 -24.21 4.49
CA LEU A 407 -17.26 -24.56 5.75
C LEU A 407 -16.46 -25.86 5.65
N SER A 408 -16.17 -26.34 4.43
CA SER A 408 -15.48 -27.61 4.20
C SER A 408 -14.10 -27.64 4.85
N GLU A 409 -13.30 -26.57 4.72
CA GLU A 409 -11.99 -26.47 5.38
C GLU A 409 -12.11 -26.56 6.91
N ALA A 410 -13.07 -25.83 7.50
CA ALA A 410 -13.29 -25.87 8.94
C ALA A 410 -13.74 -27.27 9.41
N PHE A 411 -14.57 -27.94 8.61
CA PHE A 411 -15.07 -29.29 8.90
C PHE A 411 -13.95 -30.33 8.86
N GLU A 412 -13.05 -30.26 7.88
CA GLU A 412 -11.87 -31.13 7.79
C GLU A 412 -10.97 -31.00 9.02
N VAL A 413 -10.70 -29.75 9.43
CA VAL A 413 -9.92 -29.46 10.64
C VAL A 413 -10.61 -29.98 11.89
N TRP A 414 -11.94 -29.83 12.01
CA TRP A 414 -12.70 -30.39 13.14
C TRP A 414 -12.65 -31.92 13.17
N CYS A 415 -12.78 -32.59 12.02
CA CYS A 415 -12.64 -34.05 11.89
C CYS A 415 -11.27 -34.53 12.36
N TYR A 416 -10.20 -33.87 11.90
CA TYR A 416 -8.83 -34.15 12.31
C TYR A 416 -8.64 -33.99 13.84
N ARG A 417 -9.09 -32.85 14.39
CA ARG A 417 -8.99 -32.54 15.83
C ARG A 417 -9.74 -33.55 16.68
N THR A 418 -10.95 -33.93 16.27
CA THR A 418 -11.79 -34.92 16.97
C THR A 418 -11.14 -36.31 16.96
N LYS A 419 -10.61 -36.75 15.81
CA LYS A 419 -9.87 -38.02 15.70
C LYS A 419 -8.59 -38.02 16.54
N ALA A 420 -7.86 -36.91 16.58
CA ALA A 420 -6.66 -36.76 17.42
C ALA A 420 -7.01 -36.77 18.92
N ALA A 421 -8.07 -36.07 19.34
CA ALA A 421 -8.54 -36.07 20.72
C ALA A 421 -8.96 -37.48 21.19
N LYS A 422 -9.68 -38.22 20.34
CA LYS A 422 -10.05 -39.62 20.62
C LYS A 422 -8.83 -40.52 20.80
N ARG A 423 -7.80 -40.39 19.95
CA ARG A 423 -6.54 -41.13 20.09
C ARG A 423 -5.85 -40.84 21.43
N ARG A 424 -5.80 -39.57 21.84
CA ARG A 424 -5.23 -39.16 23.14
C ARG A 424 -6.01 -39.72 24.33
N LEU A 425 -7.34 -39.75 24.25
CA LEU A 425 -8.21 -40.34 25.28
C LEU A 425 -8.06 -41.87 25.36
N MET A 426 -7.92 -42.56 24.23
CA MET A 426 -7.71 -44.00 24.21
C MET A 426 -6.34 -44.39 24.77
N ALA A 427 -5.30 -43.60 24.48
CA ALA A 427 -3.98 -43.78 25.06
C ALA A 427 -4.01 -43.63 26.60
N SER A 428 -4.77 -42.66 27.13
CA SER A 428 -4.88 -42.47 28.59
C SER A 428 -5.72 -43.52 29.31
N LEU A 429 -6.69 -44.14 28.64
CA LEU A 429 -7.50 -45.24 29.21
C LEU A 429 -6.73 -46.56 29.31
N ASN A 430 -5.73 -46.78 28.45
CA ASN A 430 -4.90 -47.99 28.47
C ASN A 430 -3.83 -47.98 29.58
N GLU A 431 -3.61 -46.85 30.26
CA GLU A 431 -2.67 -46.68 31.39
C GLU A 431 -3.37 -46.69 32.77
N ALA A 432 -4.47 -47.44 32.92
CA ALA A 432 -5.29 -47.45 34.14
C ALA A 432 -4.56 -48.09 35.34
N GLY A 433 -3.86 -47.27 36.12
CA GLY A 433 -3.20 -47.66 37.36
C GLY A 433 -2.69 -46.51 38.24
N ASN A 434 -3.40 -45.38 38.37
CA ASN A 434 -3.17 -44.45 39.48
C ASN A 434 -4.33 -43.44 39.68
N PRO A 435 -4.88 -43.23 40.89
CA PRO A 435 -6.12 -42.48 41.09
C PRO A 435 -5.92 -40.94 41.17
N THR A 436 -4.72 -40.42 40.93
CA THR A 436 -4.39 -39.00 41.19
C THR A 436 -4.24 -38.12 39.95
N ARG A 437 -4.64 -38.57 38.75
CA ARG A 437 -4.67 -37.74 37.55
C ARG A 437 -6.11 -37.50 37.07
N ARG A 438 -6.80 -36.58 37.73
CA ARG A 438 -8.07 -36.01 37.24
C ARG A 438 -8.03 -34.52 36.90
N TYR A 439 -6.91 -33.83 37.13
CA TYR A 439 -6.75 -32.45 36.71
C TYR A 439 -5.32 -32.21 36.22
N LEU A 440 -5.21 -31.87 34.92
CA LEU A 440 -4.13 -31.11 34.27
C LEU A 440 -2.68 -31.69 34.20
N PHE A 441 -2.19 -31.77 32.95
CA PHE A 441 -0.79 -31.82 32.43
C PHE A 441 0.11 -33.09 32.57
N ILE A 442 0.93 -33.33 31.53
CA ILE A 442 2.06 -34.29 31.45
C ILE A 442 3.32 -33.58 30.87
N PRO A 443 4.56 -33.89 31.35
CA PRO A 443 5.84 -33.22 31.03
C PRO A 443 6.83 -34.00 30.11
N MET A 444 7.96 -33.34 29.79
CA MET A 444 9.14 -33.67 28.92
C MET A 444 10.00 -34.91 29.27
N ALA A 445 10.77 -35.47 28.28
CA ALA A 445 12.26 -35.69 28.26
C ALA A 445 12.76 -36.69 27.16
N GLN A 446 13.68 -36.29 26.23
CA GLN A 446 15.14 -36.66 26.01
C GLN A 446 15.52 -38.12 25.57
N GLY A 447 16.46 -38.47 24.65
CA GLY A 447 17.40 -37.78 23.71
C GLY A 447 18.50 -38.71 23.05
N PHE A 448 19.21 -38.22 21.98
CA PHE A 448 20.60 -38.50 21.40
C PHE A 448 21.01 -39.85 20.69
N PRO A 449 22.16 -40.02 19.91
CA PRO A 449 23.31 -39.17 19.36
C PRO A 449 23.87 -39.47 17.89
N LEU A 450 24.60 -38.60 17.10
CA LEU A 450 26.07 -38.21 16.87
C LEU A 450 26.84 -38.64 15.52
N ILE A 451 27.45 -37.64 14.83
CA ILE A 451 28.84 -37.47 14.20
C ILE A 451 29.26 -37.94 12.75
N GLN A 452 29.49 -36.95 11.85
CA GLN A 452 30.67 -36.47 11.02
C GLN A 452 31.80 -37.36 10.39
N THR A 453 32.29 -37.00 9.17
CA THR A 453 33.69 -36.49 8.85
C THR A 453 34.00 -36.02 7.37
N ARG A 454 34.61 -34.79 7.28
CA ARG A 454 35.69 -34.14 6.44
C ARG A 454 35.84 -34.37 4.90
N ILE A 455 35.90 -33.37 3.98
CA ILE A 455 36.71 -32.12 3.78
C ILE A 455 38.23 -32.35 3.59
N ILE A 456 38.79 -32.08 2.39
CA ILE A 456 40.11 -31.47 2.08
C ILE A 456 40.41 -31.47 0.55
N ASP A 457 39.80 -32.33 -0.27
CA ASP A 457 40.28 -32.48 -1.67
C ASP A 457 39.71 -31.49 -2.70
N PHE A 458 38.72 -30.65 -2.37
CA PHE A 458 37.87 -30.09 -3.42
C PHE A 458 38.29 -28.73 -3.99
N PHE A 459 39.01 -27.89 -3.24
CA PHE A 459 39.25 -26.50 -3.65
C PHE A 459 40.59 -26.31 -4.35
N ARG A 460 40.63 -26.60 -5.65
CA ARG A 460 41.65 -26.04 -6.56
C ARG A 460 41.03 -24.92 -7.40
N ILE A 461 41.07 -23.71 -6.84
CA ILE A 461 40.65 -22.42 -7.41
C ILE A 461 41.53 -22.03 -8.61
N GLN A 462 40.96 -21.36 -9.62
CA GLN A 462 41.64 -20.29 -10.38
C GLN A 462 40.68 -19.14 -10.77
N ARG A 463 41.23 -17.91 -10.81
CA ARG A 463 40.58 -16.58 -10.84
C ARG A 463 40.62 -15.88 -12.22
N SER A 464 39.65 -14.96 -12.40
CA SER A 464 39.65 -13.62 -13.05
C SER A 464 39.77 -13.45 -14.59
N SER A 465 38.94 -12.58 -15.19
CA SER A 465 39.28 -11.17 -15.58
C SER A 465 38.32 -10.56 -16.64
N GLY A 466 37.97 -9.26 -16.55
CA GLY A 466 37.69 -8.41 -17.73
C GLY A 466 36.48 -7.45 -17.69
N LEU A 467 36.75 -6.14 -17.75
CA LEU A 467 35.83 -4.98 -17.85
C LEU A 467 35.01 -4.92 -19.16
N GLU A 468 33.83 -4.26 -19.14
CA GLU A 468 33.57 -2.98 -19.87
C GLU A 468 32.15 -2.40 -19.63
N LYS A 469 32.06 -1.05 -19.62
CA LYS A 469 30.85 -0.21 -19.45
C LYS A 469 30.24 0.15 -20.83
N LEU A 470 28.90 0.31 -20.94
CA LEU A 470 28.30 1.56 -21.48
C LEU A 470 26.74 1.67 -21.42
N GLU A 471 26.33 2.83 -20.90
CA GLU A 471 25.27 3.77 -21.34
C GLU A 471 23.74 3.51 -21.31
N CYS A 472 23.10 4.56 -20.79
CA CYS A 472 21.69 4.85 -20.62
C CYS A 472 21.17 5.66 -21.83
N ARG A 473 19.92 5.42 -22.27
CA ARG A 473 19.16 6.43 -23.04
C ARG A 473 17.69 6.52 -22.60
N LYS A 474 17.27 7.76 -22.40
CA LYS A 474 15.96 8.25 -21.93
C LYS A 474 14.95 8.49 -23.07
N ARG A 475 13.67 8.38 -22.67
CA ARG A 475 12.45 9.14 -23.04
C ARG A 475 11.70 8.86 -24.35
N LYS A 476 10.39 8.64 -24.21
CA LYS A 476 9.35 9.60 -24.65
C LYS A 476 7.99 9.38 -23.93
N LYS A 477 7.42 10.48 -23.44
CA LYS A 477 6.08 10.61 -22.84
C LYS A 477 5.14 11.21 -23.89
N ARG A 478 3.89 10.76 -23.98
CA ARG A 478 2.74 11.56 -24.40
C ARG A 478 1.47 11.08 -23.69
N SER A 479 0.63 12.06 -23.38
CA SER A 479 -0.47 12.11 -22.42
C SER A 479 -1.85 11.89 -23.04
N GLY A 480 -2.81 11.43 -22.21
CA GLY A 480 -4.24 11.64 -22.43
C GLY A 480 -5.15 10.77 -21.55
N GLY A 481 -6.01 11.42 -20.74
CA GLY A 481 -7.29 10.88 -20.27
C GLY A 481 -7.40 10.44 -18.80
N LEU A 482 -8.14 11.22 -18.01
CA LEU A 482 -8.60 10.91 -16.65
C LEU A 482 -9.58 9.71 -16.70
N VAL A 483 -9.19 8.60 -16.08
CA VAL A 483 -10.09 7.53 -15.59
C VAL A 483 -9.44 7.00 -14.32
N VAL A 484 -10.19 6.99 -13.21
CA VAL A 484 -9.76 6.33 -11.97
C VAL A 484 -9.67 4.83 -12.25
N ALA A 485 -8.48 4.39 -12.65
CA ALA A 485 -8.16 2.99 -12.81
C ALA A 485 -7.94 2.40 -11.42
N LYS A 486 -8.76 1.42 -11.03
CA LYS A 486 -8.39 0.46 -9.98
C LYS A 486 -6.93 0.05 -10.24
N LYS A 487 -6.00 0.36 -9.32
CA LYS A 487 -4.57 0.05 -9.47
C LYS A 487 -4.46 -1.44 -9.82
N LYS A 488 -4.08 -1.75 -11.07
CA LYS A 488 -3.69 -3.12 -11.44
C LYS A 488 -2.55 -3.52 -10.52
N ARG A 489 -2.71 -4.59 -9.73
CA ARG A 489 -1.63 -5.19 -8.94
C ARG A 489 -0.57 -5.70 -9.91
N LYS A 490 0.52 -4.95 -10.08
CA LYS A 490 1.63 -5.20 -11.01
C LYS A 490 2.81 -5.81 -10.26
N LEU A 491 3.47 -6.83 -10.84
CA LEU A 491 4.67 -7.41 -10.25
C LEU A 491 5.84 -6.42 -10.33
N LEU A 492 6.63 -6.37 -9.26
CA LEU A 492 7.77 -5.48 -9.12
C LEU A 492 9.10 -6.24 -9.27
N PRO A 493 10.13 -5.63 -9.87
CA PRO A 493 11.48 -6.21 -9.88
C PRO A 493 12.13 -6.05 -8.50
N PHE A 494 13.02 -6.98 -8.14
CA PHE A 494 13.80 -6.83 -6.91
C PHE A 494 14.78 -5.66 -6.99
N ASN A 495 15.17 -5.12 -5.83
CA ASN A 495 16.14 -4.03 -5.74
C ASN A 495 17.48 -4.55 -5.16
N PRO A 496 18.53 -4.74 -5.98
CA PRO A 496 19.81 -5.27 -5.54
C PRO A 496 20.52 -4.32 -4.57
N ILE A 497 21.37 -4.84 -3.69
CA ILE A 497 22.23 -3.99 -2.84
C ILE A 497 23.24 -3.26 -3.72
N GLU A 498 23.47 -1.97 -3.48
CA GLU A 498 24.39 -1.15 -4.28
C GLU A 498 25.86 -1.55 -4.10
N ASP A 499 26.23 -1.91 -2.87
CA ASP A 499 27.57 -2.38 -2.49
C ASP A 499 27.93 -3.72 -3.19
N PRO A 500 28.92 -3.73 -4.10
CA PRO A 500 29.35 -4.94 -4.79
C PRO A 500 29.93 -6.02 -3.86
N ASP A 501 30.59 -5.63 -2.77
CA ASP A 501 31.20 -6.59 -1.84
C ASP A 501 30.12 -7.34 -1.07
N ARG A 502 29.07 -6.63 -0.64
CA ARG A 502 27.90 -7.24 -0.02
C ARG A 502 27.13 -8.17 -0.98
N ARG A 503 27.02 -7.80 -2.27
CA ARG A 503 26.44 -8.72 -3.28
C ARG A 503 27.29 -9.98 -3.46
N LEU A 504 28.62 -9.87 -3.37
CA LEU A 504 29.51 -11.03 -3.40
C LEU A 504 29.30 -11.95 -2.19
N GLU A 505 29.09 -11.41 -1.00
CA GLU A 505 28.73 -12.18 0.19
C GLU A 505 27.39 -12.94 0.01
N GLN A 506 26.38 -12.28 -0.56
CA GLN A 506 25.09 -12.90 -0.90
C GLN A 506 25.27 -14.10 -1.84
N MET A 507 25.98 -13.91 -2.95
CA MET A 507 26.27 -15.01 -3.88
C MET A 507 27.13 -16.11 -3.25
N ALA A 508 28.09 -15.76 -2.40
CA ALA A 508 28.95 -16.72 -1.72
C ALA A 508 28.15 -17.59 -0.73
N SER A 509 27.17 -17.02 -0.05
CA SER A 509 26.27 -17.75 0.85
C SER A 509 25.48 -18.82 0.09
N LEU A 510 24.91 -18.46 -1.07
CA LEU A 510 24.20 -19.38 -1.95
C LEU A 510 25.12 -20.47 -2.51
N ALA A 511 26.30 -20.08 -3.00
CA ALA A 511 27.28 -21.03 -3.53
C ALA A 511 27.71 -22.05 -2.46
N THR A 512 27.84 -21.62 -1.20
CA THR A 512 28.15 -22.49 -0.06
C THR A 512 27.04 -23.49 0.18
N ALA A 513 25.78 -23.06 0.18
CA ALA A 513 24.63 -23.94 0.37
C ALA A 513 24.46 -24.95 -0.78
N LEU A 514 24.61 -24.53 -2.04
CA LEU A 514 24.57 -25.40 -3.21
C LEU A 514 25.69 -26.45 -3.20
N THR A 515 26.90 -26.03 -2.81
CA THR A 515 28.04 -26.95 -2.65
C THR A 515 27.76 -27.97 -1.55
N ALA A 516 27.14 -27.56 -0.44
CA ALA A 516 26.80 -28.44 0.67
C ALA A 516 25.70 -29.46 0.30
N THR A 517 24.75 -29.11 -0.56
CA THR A 517 23.70 -30.01 -1.05
C THR A 517 24.07 -30.79 -2.31
N GLY A 518 25.26 -30.57 -2.88
CA GLY A 518 25.74 -31.26 -4.07
C GLY A 518 25.08 -30.81 -5.38
N ALA A 519 24.39 -29.67 -5.39
CA ALA A 519 23.74 -29.12 -6.56
C ALA A 519 24.60 -28.08 -7.28
N VAL A 520 24.51 -28.03 -8.60
CA VAL A 520 25.15 -27.02 -9.44
C VAL A 520 24.21 -25.82 -9.58
N PHE A 521 24.77 -24.61 -9.56
CA PHE A 521 23.97 -23.42 -9.80
C PHE A 521 23.34 -23.43 -11.20
N SER A 522 22.03 -23.23 -11.28
CA SER A 522 21.27 -22.96 -12.51
C SER A 522 20.17 -21.97 -12.20
N ASN A 523 19.94 -21.00 -13.08
CA ASN A 523 18.84 -20.05 -12.94
C ASN A 523 17.75 -20.22 -14.01
N GLU A 524 17.72 -21.40 -14.63
CA GLU A 524 16.78 -21.77 -15.68
C GLU A 524 16.27 -23.20 -15.47
N LEU A 525 15.05 -23.46 -15.95
CA LEU A 525 14.53 -24.82 -16.09
C LEU A 525 15.37 -25.59 -17.11
N THR A 526 15.92 -26.72 -16.70
CA THR A 526 16.80 -27.54 -17.53
C THR A 526 16.08 -28.82 -17.97
N TYR A 527 16.27 -29.20 -19.23
CA TYR A 527 15.61 -30.37 -19.83
C TYR A 527 16.68 -31.36 -20.29
N ARG A 528 16.80 -32.48 -19.60
CA ARG A 528 17.88 -33.45 -19.83
C ARG A 528 17.44 -34.63 -20.70
N PRO A 529 18.36 -35.22 -21.48
CA PRO A 529 18.13 -36.51 -22.10
C PRO A 529 17.77 -37.57 -21.05
N GLY A 530 16.65 -38.28 -21.25
CA GLY A 530 16.12 -39.26 -20.30
C GLY A 530 15.06 -38.72 -19.33
N MET A 531 14.87 -37.40 -19.26
CA MET A 531 13.83 -36.73 -18.47
C MET A 531 12.76 -36.13 -19.39
N ALA A 532 11.89 -35.27 -18.86
CA ALA A 532 10.88 -34.60 -19.67
C ALA A 532 11.52 -33.64 -20.70
N PRO A 533 11.13 -33.71 -22.00
CA PRO A 533 11.60 -32.76 -22.99
C PRO A 533 10.92 -31.41 -22.81
N ARG A 534 11.56 -30.31 -23.25
CA ARG A 534 10.98 -28.96 -23.19
C ARG A 534 9.61 -28.86 -23.87
N SER A 535 9.39 -29.63 -24.93
CA SER A 535 8.10 -29.70 -25.63
C SER A 535 6.94 -30.24 -24.79
N ALA A 536 7.23 -30.95 -23.68
CA ALA A 536 6.22 -31.41 -22.73
C ALA A 536 5.72 -30.29 -21.82
N ASN A 537 6.54 -29.26 -21.56
CA ASN A 537 6.15 -28.11 -20.75
C ASN A 537 5.25 -27.16 -21.56
N ARG A 538 3.94 -27.45 -21.57
CA ARG A 538 2.92 -26.63 -22.21
C ARG A 538 1.84 -26.28 -21.20
N ALA A 539 1.67 -25.01 -20.91
CA ALA A 539 0.70 -24.51 -19.93
C ALA A 539 -0.75 -24.86 -20.28
N THR A 540 -1.04 -25.11 -21.56
CA THR A 540 -2.35 -25.57 -22.02
C THR A 540 -2.74 -26.95 -21.51
N TYR A 541 -1.79 -27.73 -20.99
CA TYR A 541 -2.06 -29.05 -20.41
C TYR A 541 -2.44 -29.00 -18.94
N GLU A 542 -2.36 -27.84 -18.28
CA GLU A 542 -2.77 -27.66 -16.89
C GLU A 542 -4.27 -27.93 -16.75
N ASN A 543 -4.62 -28.80 -15.81
CA ASN A 543 -6.00 -29.11 -15.50
C ASN A 543 -6.68 -27.89 -14.88
N GLY A 544 -7.80 -27.44 -15.45
CA GLY A 544 -8.46 -26.18 -15.03
C GLY A 544 -7.84 -24.91 -15.61
N GLY A 545 -6.77 -25.01 -16.40
CA GLY A 545 -6.10 -23.89 -17.06
C GLY A 545 -5.11 -23.15 -16.14
N MET A 546 -4.07 -22.57 -16.75
CA MET A 546 -3.03 -21.82 -16.04
C MET A 546 -3.15 -20.32 -16.33
N GLN A 547 -3.05 -19.49 -15.30
CA GLN A 547 -3.07 -18.03 -15.43
C GLN A 547 -1.91 -17.54 -16.31
N VAL A 548 -2.20 -16.64 -17.25
CA VAL A 548 -1.22 -16.06 -18.19
C VAL A 548 -0.59 -14.83 -17.57
N LEU A 549 0.74 -14.77 -17.57
CA LEU A 549 1.47 -13.60 -17.08
C LEU A 549 1.26 -12.41 -18.03
N SER A 550 0.92 -11.24 -17.50
CA SER A 550 0.67 -10.06 -18.33
C SER A 550 1.94 -9.63 -19.06
N LYS A 551 1.82 -8.98 -20.24
CA LYS A 551 2.99 -8.50 -21.00
C LYS A 551 3.91 -7.62 -20.15
N GLU A 552 3.33 -6.78 -19.31
CA GLU A 552 4.07 -5.90 -18.40
C GLU A 552 4.84 -6.69 -17.33
N ASP A 553 4.24 -7.73 -16.77
CA ASP A 553 4.88 -8.56 -15.76
C ASP A 553 5.95 -9.49 -16.36
N VAL A 554 5.78 -9.90 -17.63
CA VAL A 554 6.82 -10.58 -18.42
C VAL A 554 8.03 -9.66 -18.63
N GLU A 555 7.82 -8.37 -18.91
CA GLU A 555 8.90 -7.39 -18.99
C GLU A 555 9.63 -7.22 -17.65
N THR A 556 8.89 -7.21 -16.53
CA THR A 556 9.47 -7.20 -15.18
C THR A 556 10.30 -8.45 -14.90
N LEU A 557 9.79 -9.64 -15.20
CA LEU A 557 10.52 -10.90 -15.03
C LEU A 557 11.81 -10.91 -15.86
N ASN A 558 11.73 -10.44 -17.11
CA ASN A 558 12.90 -10.34 -17.99
C ASN A 558 13.91 -9.30 -17.49
N LEU A 559 13.47 -8.23 -16.83
CA LEU A 559 14.35 -7.28 -16.16
C LEU A 559 15.12 -7.96 -15.02
N CYS A 560 14.45 -8.69 -14.14
CA CYS A 560 15.09 -9.47 -13.07
C CYS A 560 16.17 -10.43 -13.61
N LYS A 561 15.90 -11.13 -14.72
CA LYS A 561 16.87 -12.03 -15.36
C LYS A 561 18.13 -11.30 -15.85
N ARG A 562 17.96 -10.18 -16.55
CA ARG A 562 19.10 -9.35 -17.01
C ARG A 562 19.92 -8.76 -15.87
N MET A 563 19.30 -8.48 -14.73
CA MET A 563 20.00 -8.00 -13.53
C MET A 563 20.89 -9.12 -12.97
N MET A 564 20.35 -10.34 -12.82
CA MET A 564 21.13 -11.50 -12.34
C MET A 564 22.29 -11.86 -13.29
N GLU A 565 22.11 -11.75 -14.61
CA GLU A 565 23.18 -11.93 -15.60
C GLU A 565 24.36 -10.94 -15.41
N ARG A 566 24.11 -9.78 -14.80
CA ARG A 566 25.11 -8.73 -14.53
C ARG A 566 25.69 -8.81 -13.11
N GLY A 567 25.27 -9.80 -12.31
CA GLY A 567 25.66 -9.91 -10.91
C GLY A 567 24.86 -9.03 -9.95
N GLU A 568 23.73 -8.47 -10.40
CA GLU A 568 22.76 -7.75 -9.57
C GLU A 568 21.72 -8.76 -9.08
N TRP A 569 22.00 -9.42 -7.95
CA TRP A 569 21.15 -10.45 -7.37
C TRP A 569 20.06 -9.86 -6.47
N PRO A 570 18.92 -10.56 -6.29
CA PRO A 570 17.97 -10.22 -5.24
C PRO A 570 18.69 -10.19 -3.89
N PRO A 571 18.35 -9.24 -3.00
CA PRO A 571 19.12 -8.97 -1.78
C PRO A 571 18.85 -10.05 -0.71
N LEU A 572 19.37 -11.24 -0.92
CA LEU A 572 19.09 -12.45 -0.15
C LEU A 572 20.37 -13.08 0.37
N MET A 573 20.33 -13.57 1.60
CA MET A 573 21.41 -14.32 2.23
C MET A 573 20.93 -15.72 2.57
N VAL A 574 21.72 -16.74 2.22
CA VAL A 574 21.50 -18.10 2.71
C VAL A 574 22.20 -18.27 4.05
N VAL A 575 21.45 -18.62 5.08
CA VAL A 575 21.93 -18.75 6.46
C VAL A 575 21.59 -20.13 6.98
N TYR A 576 22.56 -20.77 7.63
CA TYR A 576 22.35 -22.06 8.26
C TYR A 576 21.74 -21.87 9.66
N ASP A 577 20.59 -22.49 9.88
CA ASP A 577 19.91 -22.60 11.16
C ASP A 577 20.01 -24.06 11.67
N PRO A 578 20.40 -24.29 12.94
CA PRO A 578 20.54 -25.65 13.47
C PRO A 578 19.25 -26.49 13.51
N LEU A 579 18.07 -25.84 13.51
CA LEU A 579 16.76 -26.50 13.55
C LEU A 579 16.15 -26.65 12.16
N GLU A 580 16.36 -25.65 11.31
CA GLU A 580 15.68 -25.51 10.02
C GLU A 580 16.59 -25.82 8.81
N GLY A 581 17.88 -26.07 9.02
CA GLY A 581 18.84 -26.30 7.95
C GLY A 581 19.23 -25.01 7.22
N PHE A 582 19.43 -25.08 5.90
CA PHE A 582 19.66 -23.87 5.12
C PHE A 582 18.36 -23.09 4.97
N THR A 583 18.37 -21.85 5.44
CA THR A 583 17.27 -20.89 5.34
C THR A 583 17.69 -19.71 4.48
N VAL A 584 16.73 -18.92 4.00
CA VAL A 584 17.00 -17.68 3.27
C VAL A 584 16.41 -16.50 4.02
N GLU A 585 17.19 -15.44 4.19
CA GLU A 585 16.74 -14.19 4.80
C GLU A 585 16.96 -13.00 3.86
N ALA A 586 16.13 -11.97 4.02
CA ALA A 586 16.23 -10.73 3.27
C ALA A 586 17.38 -9.86 3.79
N ASP A 587 18.39 -9.57 2.99
CA ASP A 587 19.51 -8.68 3.37
C ASP A 587 19.21 -7.20 3.09
N ARG A 588 18.02 -6.92 2.54
CA ARG A 588 17.43 -5.58 2.35
C ARG A 588 15.91 -5.67 2.45
N PHE A 589 15.25 -4.54 2.66
CA PHE A 589 13.79 -4.45 2.56
C PHE A 589 13.31 -4.90 1.17
N ILE A 590 12.29 -5.77 1.13
CA ILE A 590 11.63 -6.25 -0.08
C ILE A 590 10.15 -5.82 0.00
N ARG A 591 9.68 -5.11 -1.02
CA ARG A 591 8.30 -4.61 -1.08
C ARG A 591 7.33 -5.73 -1.45
N ASP A 592 6.08 -5.64 -1.02
CA ASP A 592 4.96 -6.44 -1.52
C ASP A 592 4.92 -6.47 -3.06
N LEU A 593 4.50 -7.60 -3.63
CA LEU A 593 4.45 -7.91 -5.07
C LEU A 593 5.81 -7.97 -5.78
N THR A 594 6.92 -8.00 -5.06
CA THR A 594 8.26 -8.16 -5.66
C THR A 594 8.52 -9.61 -6.09
N ILE A 595 8.99 -9.82 -7.33
CA ILE A 595 9.50 -11.12 -7.80
C ILE A 595 10.83 -11.38 -7.10
N VAL A 596 10.84 -12.39 -6.23
CA VAL A 596 12.03 -12.76 -5.44
C VAL A 596 12.95 -13.67 -6.25
N THR A 597 12.41 -14.77 -6.77
CA THR A 597 13.14 -15.70 -7.66
C THR A 597 12.18 -16.63 -8.41
N GLU A 598 12.68 -17.28 -9.46
CA GLU A 598 12.01 -18.39 -10.15
C GLU A 598 12.43 -19.71 -9.48
N TYR A 599 11.50 -20.64 -9.28
CA TYR A 599 11.83 -22.00 -8.82
C TYR A 599 12.34 -22.80 -10.02
N VAL A 600 13.59 -23.26 -9.97
CA VAL A 600 14.28 -23.87 -11.11
C VAL A 600 15.01 -25.15 -10.74
N GLY A 601 15.18 -26.01 -11.75
CA GLY A 601 15.88 -27.29 -11.66
C GLY A 601 15.66 -28.12 -12.92
N ASP A 602 16.07 -29.38 -12.87
CA ASP A 602 15.83 -30.31 -13.97
C ASP A 602 14.34 -30.70 -13.99
N VAL A 603 13.70 -30.59 -15.16
CA VAL A 603 12.27 -30.89 -15.32
C VAL A 603 12.07 -32.35 -15.68
N ASP A 604 11.22 -33.05 -14.94
CA ASP A 604 10.89 -34.45 -15.17
C ASP A 604 9.37 -34.70 -15.16
N PHE A 605 8.97 -35.89 -15.59
CA PHE A 605 7.61 -36.37 -15.36
C PHE A 605 7.44 -36.82 -13.92
N LEU A 606 6.30 -36.46 -13.30
CA LEU A 606 6.01 -36.83 -11.91
C LEU A 606 6.10 -38.35 -11.67
N LYS A 607 5.60 -39.16 -12.63
CA LYS A 607 5.67 -40.63 -12.59
C LYS A 607 7.10 -41.19 -12.48
N ASN A 608 8.10 -40.45 -12.96
CA ASN A 608 9.50 -40.90 -12.92
C ASN A 608 10.11 -40.68 -11.52
N ARG A 609 9.43 -39.93 -10.64
CA ARG A 609 9.91 -39.46 -9.35
C ARG A 609 9.06 -39.94 -8.16
N GLU A 610 8.16 -40.90 -8.39
CA GLU A 610 7.28 -41.49 -7.34
C GLU A 610 8.05 -42.14 -6.18
N HIS A 611 9.30 -42.55 -6.42
CA HIS A 611 10.19 -43.20 -5.45
C HIS A 611 11.45 -42.37 -5.21
N ASP A 612 11.42 -41.08 -5.50
CA ASP A 612 12.55 -40.17 -5.28
C ASP A 612 12.55 -39.67 -3.83
N ASP A 613 13.71 -39.70 -3.19
CA ASP A 613 13.92 -39.21 -1.82
C ASP A 613 14.15 -37.68 -1.76
N GLY A 614 14.01 -36.99 -2.90
CA GLY A 614 14.21 -35.54 -3.02
C GLY A 614 13.21 -34.72 -2.21
N ASP A 615 13.72 -34.01 -1.20
CA ASP A 615 12.96 -33.13 -0.30
C ASP A 615 12.60 -31.76 -0.91
N SER A 616 12.96 -31.49 -2.16
CA SER A 616 12.84 -30.14 -2.74
C SER A 616 12.06 -30.16 -4.06
N MET A 617 11.25 -31.19 -4.30
CA MET A 617 10.46 -31.28 -5.52
C MET A 617 9.36 -30.21 -5.57
N MET A 618 9.15 -29.60 -6.74
CA MET A 618 8.15 -28.56 -6.93
C MET A 618 7.29 -28.83 -8.16
N THR A 619 5.98 -28.89 -8.00
CA THR A 619 5.03 -29.15 -9.10
C THR A 619 5.11 -28.04 -10.15
N LEU A 620 5.36 -28.40 -11.41
CA LEU A 620 5.43 -27.48 -12.54
C LEU A 620 4.11 -27.41 -13.32
N LEU A 621 3.51 -28.58 -13.55
CA LEU A 621 2.32 -28.77 -14.40
C LEU A 621 1.50 -29.94 -13.86
N SER A 622 0.24 -29.68 -13.48
CA SER A 622 -0.71 -30.69 -13.01
C SER A 622 -1.68 -31.01 -14.15
N ALA A 623 -1.37 -32.04 -14.95
CA ALA A 623 -2.16 -32.36 -16.14
C ALA A 623 -3.34 -33.30 -15.82
N ALA A 624 -4.43 -33.21 -16.59
CA ALA A 624 -5.59 -34.11 -16.45
C ALA A 624 -5.22 -35.60 -16.62
N ASN A 625 -4.17 -35.88 -17.40
CA ASN A 625 -3.53 -37.19 -17.44
C ASN A 625 -2.26 -37.14 -16.58
N ALA A 626 -2.26 -37.83 -15.44
CA ALA A 626 -1.15 -37.87 -14.49
C ALA A 626 0.20 -38.26 -15.13
N ALA A 627 0.20 -39.06 -16.21
CA ALA A 627 1.41 -39.43 -16.93
C ALA A 627 2.09 -38.26 -17.68
N ARG A 628 1.40 -37.11 -17.78
CA ARG A 628 1.89 -35.86 -18.39
C ARG A 628 2.20 -34.76 -17.37
N SER A 629 1.95 -34.99 -16.08
CA SER A 629 2.29 -34.03 -15.04
C SER A 629 3.81 -33.89 -14.92
N LEU A 630 4.28 -32.67 -14.68
CA LEU A 630 5.70 -32.34 -14.61
C LEU A 630 6.07 -31.79 -13.24
N VAL A 631 7.29 -32.09 -12.82
CA VAL A 631 7.88 -31.66 -11.56
C VAL A 631 9.27 -31.08 -11.80
N ILE A 632 9.65 -30.06 -11.04
CA ILE A 632 11.00 -29.50 -10.99
C ILE A 632 11.78 -30.26 -9.93
N CYS A 633 12.92 -30.81 -10.32
CA CYS A 633 13.85 -31.53 -9.47
C CYS A 633 15.12 -30.68 -9.30
N PRO A 634 15.29 -29.97 -8.17
CA PRO A 634 16.47 -29.14 -7.93
C PRO A 634 17.67 -29.95 -7.40
N ASP A 635 17.67 -31.28 -7.51
CA ASP A 635 18.66 -32.21 -6.97
C ASP A 635 20.07 -31.97 -7.53
N GLN A 636 20.19 -31.90 -8.85
CA GLN A 636 21.48 -31.72 -9.54
C GLN A 636 21.75 -30.28 -9.94
N ARG A 637 20.70 -29.52 -10.25
CA ARG A 637 20.78 -28.12 -10.70
C ARG A 637 19.73 -27.28 -10.00
N SER A 638 20.11 -26.16 -9.40
CA SER A 638 19.16 -25.32 -8.68
C SER A 638 19.68 -23.91 -8.41
N ASN A 639 18.81 -23.04 -7.92
CA ASN A 639 19.15 -21.72 -7.40
C ASN A 639 18.72 -21.59 -5.94
N ILE A 640 18.64 -20.34 -5.45
CA ILE A 640 18.26 -20.01 -4.08
C ILE A 640 16.85 -20.47 -3.69
N ALA A 641 15.94 -20.67 -4.64
CA ALA A 641 14.54 -20.99 -4.38
C ALA A 641 14.36 -22.26 -3.54
N ARG A 642 15.24 -23.26 -3.74
CA ARG A 642 15.17 -24.54 -3.01
C ARG A 642 15.48 -24.44 -1.52
N PHE A 643 16.13 -23.36 -1.08
CA PHE A 643 16.53 -23.13 0.31
C PHE A 643 15.53 -22.25 1.07
N ILE A 644 14.46 -21.80 0.40
CA ILE A 644 13.42 -21.01 1.05
C ILE A 644 12.49 -21.97 1.78
N ASN A 645 12.32 -21.76 3.08
CA ASN A 645 11.63 -22.70 3.94
C ASN A 645 10.11 -22.68 3.74
N GLY A 646 9.51 -23.82 4.05
CA GLY A 646 8.07 -23.96 4.12
C GLY A 646 7.55 -23.50 5.47
N ILE A 647 6.32 -23.01 5.50
CA ILE A 647 5.61 -22.83 6.76
C ILE A 647 5.12 -24.17 7.32
N ASN A 648 4.99 -24.25 8.64
CA ASN A 648 4.21 -25.31 9.26
C ASN A 648 2.71 -25.04 9.02
N ASN A 649 2.07 -25.82 8.15
CA ASN A 649 0.65 -25.66 7.81
C ASN A 649 -0.29 -26.01 8.98
N HIS A 650 0.22 -26.67 10.02
CA HIS A 650 -0.54 -27.22 11.14
C HIS A 650 -0.51 -26.32 12.39
N THR A 651 0.35 -25.28 12.42
CA THR A 651 0.44 -24.31 13.52
C THR A 651 0.07 -22.90 13.05
N ARG A 652 -0.58 -22.13 13.93
CA ARG A 652 -1.00 -20.75 13.61
C ARG A 652 0.22 -19.84 13.49
N GLU A 653 1.22 -20.09 14.31
CA GLU A 653 2.52 -19.42 14.30
C GLU A 653 3.26 -19.70 13.00
N GLY A 654 3.24 -20.93 12.49
CA GLY A 654 3.79 -21.30 11.18
C GLY A 654 3.15 -20.51 10.04
N LYS A 655 1.81 -20.46 9.95
CA LYS A 655 1.11 -19.69 8.92
C LYS A 655 1.43 -18.18 8.96
N LYS A 656 1.66 -17.60 10.13
CA LYS A 656 2.05 -16.18 10.27
C LYS A 656 3.46 -15.88 9.75
N LYS A 657 4.35 -16.88 9.68
CA LYS A 657 5.70 -16.71 9.13
C LYS A 657 5.68 -16.50 7.62
N GLN A 658 4.61 -16.88 6.92
CA GLN A 658 4.51 -16.75 5.48
C GLN A 658 4.66 -15.28 5.04
N ASN A 659 5.62 -15.05 4.15
CA ASN A 659 5.88 -13.75 3.55
C ASN A 659 6.15 -13.83 2.04
N LEU A 660 6.17 -15.04 1.49
CA LEU A 660 6.21 -15.32 0.08
C LEU A 660 5.00 -16.17 -0.35
N LYS A 661 4.64 -16.04 -1.62
CA LYS A 661 3.68 -16.90 -2.32
C LYS A 661 4.36 -17.56 -3.51
N CYS A 662 4.23 -18.88 -3.60
CA CYS A 662 4.60 -19.65 -4.79
C CYS A 662 3.43 -19.64 -5.78
N VAL A 663 3.68 -19.22 -7.02
CA VAL A 663 2.64 -19.03 -8.04
C VAL A 663 3.10 -19.58 -9.37
N ARG A 664 2.22 -20.33 -10.05
CA ARG A 664 2.46 -20.89 -11.38
C ARG A 664 1.83 -19.99 -12.46
N PHE A 665 2.60 -19.64 -13.48
CA PHE A 665 2.17 -18.80 -14.59
C PHE A 665 2.51 -19.43 -15.94
N SER A 666 1.67 -19.16 -16.93
CA SER A 666 1.97 -19.35 -18.35
C SER A 666 2.75 -18.15 -18.88
N VAL A 667 3.99 -18.38 -19.29
CA VAL A 667 4.88 -17.39 -19.92
C VAL A 667 5.28 -17.94 -21.28
N ASP A 668 4.86 -17.26 -22.36
CA ASP A 668 5.07 -17.69 -23.75
C ASP A 668 4.57 -19.13 -24.03
N GLY A 669 3.55 -19.58 -23.28
CA GLY A 669 2.95 -20.91 -23.40
C GLY A 669 3.64 -22.02 -22.60
N GLU A 670 4.73 -21.70 -21.89
CA GLU A 670 5.43 -22.61 -20.96
C GLU A 670 5.02 -22.33 -19.52
N CYS A 671 4.93 -23.37 -18.68
CA CYS A 671 4.70 -23.21 -17.24
C CYS A 671 5.97 -22.68 -16.57
N ARG A 672 5.82 -21.72 -15.67
CA ARG A 672 6.87 -21.15 -14.83
C ARG A 672 6.39 -21.02 -13.38
N VAL A 673 7.27 -21.26 -12.43
CA VAL A 673 6.99 -21.16 -10.99
C VAL A 673 7.75 -19.99 -10.40
N LEU A 674 7.03 -19.00 -9.87
CA LEU A 674 7.59 -17.76 -9.32
C LEU A 674 7.32 -17.68 -7.82
N LEU A 675 8.33 -17.23 -7.06
CA LEU A 675 8.19 -16.83 -5.67
C LEU A 675 8.07 -15.30 -5.61
N VAL A 676 6.94 -14.82 -5.11
CA VAL A 676 6.59 -13.40 -5.06
C VAL A 676 6.32 -13.00 -3.61
N ALA A 677 6.81 -11.85 -3.17
CA ALA A 677 6.47 -11.28 -1.87
C ALA A 677 4.97 -11.01 -1.79
N ASN A 678 4.32 -11.46 -0.71
CA ASN A 678 2.88 -11.25 -0.48
C ASN A 678 2.57 -10.20 0.59
N ARG A 679 3.62 -9.59 1.14
CA ARG A 679 3.65 -8.41 2.02
C ARG A 679 5.05 -7.80 1.99
N ASP A 680 5.20 -6.64 2.60
CA ASP A 680 6.52 -6.07 2.84
C ASP A 680 7.35 -6.95 3.79
N ILE A 681 8.62 -7.15 3.45
CA ILE A 681 9.60 -7.99 4.18
C ILE A 681 10.75 -7.10 4.65
N SER A 682 11.00 -7.12 5.95
CA SER A 682 12.07 -6.33 6.56
C SER A 682 13.44 -6.97 6.35
N ARG A 683 14.50 -6.17 6.41
CA ARG A 683 15.88 -6.70 6.44
C ARG A 683 16.08 -7.59 7.68
N GLY A 684 16.70 -8.75 7.49
CA GLY A 684 16.94 -9.79 8.50
C GLY A 684 15.75 -10.75 8.68
N GLU A 685 14.65 -10.53 7.97
CA GLU A 685 13.49 -11.42 8.06
C GLU A 685 13.70 -12.66 7.17
N ARG A 686 13.44 -13.84 7.74
CA ARG A 686 13.51 -15.13 7.04
C ARG A 686 12.34 -15.29 6.07
N LEU A 687 12.60 -15.92 4.94
CA LEU A 687 11.63 -16.11 3.88
C LEU A 687 10.93 -17.47 4.02
N TYR A 688 9.60 -17.42 4.03
CA TYR A 688 8.74 -18.59 4.11
C TYR A 688 7.63 -18.53 3.08
N TYR A 689 7.39 -19.64 2.39
CA TYR A 689 6.21 -19.84 1.55
C TYR A 689 5.46 -21.11 1.95
N ASP A 690 4.25 -21.27 1.43
CA ASP A 690 3.48 -22.49 1.63
C ASP A 690 3.91 -23.57 0.62
N TYR A 691 4.59 -24.62 1.09
CA TYR A 691 4.97 -25.77 0.26
C TYR A 691 3.75 -26.51 -0.29
N ASN A 692 2.61 -26.45 0.41
CA ASN A 692 1.36 -27.09 0.05
C ASN A 692 0.35 -26.12 -0.59
N GLY A 693 0.83 -25.03 -1.20
CA GLY A 693 -0.01 -23.96 -1.74
C GLY A 693 -0.94 -24.38 -2.90
N SER A 694 -0.75 -25.57 -3.49
CA SER A 694 -1.66 -26.16 -4.49
C SER A 694 -2.03 -27.60 -4.19
N GLU A 695 -1.08 -28.43 -3.79
CA GLU A 695 -1.26 -29.86 -3.52
C GLU A 695 -0.72 -30.14 -2.10
N GLN A 696 -1.44 -30.94 -1.29
CA GLN A 696 -1.03 -31.28 0.09
C GLN A 696 -0.11 -32.50 0.12
N GLU A 697 1.01 -32.43 -0.59
CA GLU A 697 1.94 -33.56 -0.74
C GLU A 697 3.14 -33.49 0.19
N TYR A 698 3.40 -32.33 0.81
CA TYR A 698 4.58 -32.09 1.62
C TYR A 698 4.26 -32.10 3.13
N PRO A 699 4.80 -33.02 3.94
CA PRO A 699 4.50 -33.10 5.37
C PRO A 699 5.21 -31.98 6.15
N THR A 700 4.48 -30.98 6.63
CA THR A 700 5.06 -29.80 7.33
C THR A 700 4.82 -29.79 8.84
N GLU A 701 4.28 -30.88 9.41
CA GLU A 701 3.97 -31.01 10.84
C GLU A 701 5.16 -30.78 11.76
N HIS A 702 6.37 -31.12 11.27
CA HIS A 702 7.63 -31.04 11.99
C HIS A 702 8.39 -29.72 11.76
N PHE A 703 7.87 -28.83 10.91
CA PHE A 703 8.50 -27.54 10.64
C PHE A 703 8.37 -26.60 11.85
N VAL A 704 9.39 -25.76 12.04
CA VAL A 704 9.57 -24.88 13.21
C VAL A 704 8.76 -23.60 13.09
#